data_AF-A0A7R9EAF1-F1
#
_entry.id   AF-A0A7R9EAF1-F1
#
_cell.length_a   1.000
_cell.length_b   1.000
_cell.length_c   1.000
_cell.angle_alpha   90.00
_cell.angle_beta   90.00
_cell.angle_gamma   90.00
#
_symmetry.space_group_name_H-M   'P 1'
#
loop_
_entity.id
_entity.type
_entity.pdbx_description
1 polymer ?
#
loop_
_entity_poly.entity_id
_entity_poly.type
_entity_poly.pdbx_seq_one_letter_code
_entity_poly.pdbx_strand_id
1 'polypeptide(L)'
;MLRQALSSGTSFCVKRGLLTMRAEQLRPLRNMSLSSSVELTADRYPDVKRHNFALLDSNHVQFFKSILGQDRVLTDAEELETYNVDWLKMVRGSSKIVLKPKTTEEVSQILRFCNSENLAVCPQGGNTGLVGGSVPVFDEVIMSTALMNNIISLDELSGVLVCQAGCILETLETYLQDRGLMMPLDLGAKGSCHIGGNVSTNAGGLRLLRYGSLQGNVLGIEAVKADGEVIDCLSCLKKDNTGYHLKHLFIGSEGTLGLVTKVAIHCPPNPKSTNTAFLGLNSFDDVLRTYKDARAGLGEILSSCEMMDAQSLDACTSNLKLRNPIRDFPFYMLIETAGSNGKHDEEKLTQFLEQSMADGIVQDGTVATEPSRIKHMWNLREGISSGLRLDGYIYKYDISLPLTNFYSIIPELLSRLPKHAKRCCGFGHLGDGNLHLNVTSKEYDHEILDSIEPFVFEWTSKYRGSISAEHGIGFLKTKFVHYSKSRNSLNLMKDLKKLMDPKGILNPYKQMWNIRESISLALLSEGYLYKYDISLPHDSFYSIIPELTKRLPSHIIRCCGYGHIGDGNLHLNVTSKEYDHNILDVIEPFVYEWTSKLRGSVSAEHGIGFKKTKFVHYSKSQSSLNLMKDIKKIMDPNGILNPYKSIWEPRERITDAYMCDGFLFSYDLSLPYANYYKLVEKTVERLSGCSSVVRICGHGHIGDGNLHLNITSKEYDHEILDLMEPFVFEWTSKLQGSVSAEHGIGFKKTKFIHYSKSHSSLNLMKDIKKIMDPNGILNPYKKSNASQEYRECSEMFENCSANTCEKLLVFVQDISEESRVTHPYSEYGLTP
;
A
#
# COMPACT_ATOMS: atom_id res chain seq x y z
N MET A 1 -45.99 33.00 8.10
CA MET A 1 -46.72 32.39 6.96
C MET A 1 -46.74 30.86 7.07
N LEU A 2 -47.10 30.32 8.25
CA LEU A 2 -47.19 28.88 8.53
C LEU A 2 -48.48 28.55 9.31
N ARG A 3 -49.50 29.41 9.17
CA ARG A 3 -50.82 29.32 9.82
C ARG A 3 -52.00 29.52 8.85
N GLN A 4 -51.78 29.40 7.54
CA GLN A 4 -52.81 29.69 6.53
C GLN A 4 -52.96 28.59 5.46
N ALA A 5 -52.70 27.33 5.83
CA ALA A 5 -52.87 26.17 4.95
C ALA A 5 -53.59 24.98 5.62
N LEU A 6 -54.33 25.22 6.71
CA LEU A 6 -55.09 24.19 7.45
C LEU A 6 -56.61 24.40 7.42
N SER A 7 -57.14 25.03 6.37
CA SER A 7 -58.59 25.22 6.22
C SER A 7 -59.04 25.20 4.76
N SER A 8 -59.01 24.03 4.14
CA SER A 8 -59.92 23.70 3.03
C SER A 8 -59.96 22.18 2.86
N GLY A 9 -60.89 21.56 3.58
CA GLY A 9 -61.27 20.17 3.35
C GLY A 9 -61.91 20.05 1.97
N THR A 10 -61.16 19.54 1.00
CA THR A 10 -61.67 19.11 -0.29
C THR A 10 -60.89 17.88 -0.74
N SER A 11 -61.62 16.77 -0.81
CA SER A 11 -61.19 15.46 -1.32
C SER A 11 -60.72 15.58 -2.77
N PHE A 12 -59.47 15.20 -3.05
CA PHE A 12 -59.01 14.96 -4.41
C PHE A 12 -58.35 13.59 -4.53
N CYS A 13 -59.11 12.70 -5.15
CA CYS A 13 -58.71 11.41 -5.67
C CYS A 13 -57.67 11.59 -6.78
N VAL A 14 -56.41 11.20 -6.55
CA VAL A 14 -55.37 11.21 -7.58
C VAL A 14 -55.49 9.93 -8.42
N LYS A 15 -56.11 10.08 -9.61
CA LYS A 15 -56.06 9.09 -10.69
C LYS A 15 -54.62 8.87 -11.15
N ARG A 16 -54.13 7.64 -11.05
CA ARG A 16 -52.95 7.14 -11.76
C ARG A 16 -53.26 7.11 -13.27
N GLY A 17 -52.72 8.07 -14.02
CA GLY A 17 -52.67 8.03 -15.47
C GLY A 17 -51.51 7.15 -15.94
N LEU A 18 -51.79 5.87 -16.22
CA LEU A 18 -50.95 5.03 -17.07
C LEU A 18 -51.09 5.52 -18.51
N LEU A 19 -50.01 6.08 -19.07
CA LEU A 19 -49.87 6.23 -20.52
C LEU A 19 -49.21 4.95 -21.06
N THR A 20 -50.08 4.07 -21.55
CA THR A 20 -49.77 2.94 -22.42
C THR A 20 -49.02 3.40 -23.67
N MET A 21 -47.70 3.19 -23.71
CA MET A 21 -46.98 3.03 -24.97
C MET A 21 -46.99 1.56 -25.38
N ARG A 22 -47.35 1.34 -26.64
CA ARG A 22 -47.65 0.05 -27.28
C ARG A 22 -46.49 -0.96 -27.17
N ALA A 23 -46.82 -2.13 -26.66
CA ALA A 23 -45.93 -3.29 -26.49
C ALA A 23 -45.74 -4.10 -27.80
N GLU A 24 -45.32 -3.46 -28.90
CA GLU A 24 -45.11 -4.14 -30.20
C GLU A 24 -43.76 -3.85 -30.89
N GLN A 25 -42.76 -3.27 -30.21
CA GLN A 25 -41.41 -3.11 -30.77
C GLN A 25 -40.26 -3.60 -29.88
N LEU A 26 -40.56 -4.39 -28.85
CA LEU A 26 -39.56 -5.17 -28.11
C LEU A 26 -39.68 -6.64 -28.51
N ARG A 27 -39.16 -6.99 -29.70
CA ARG A 27 -38.82 -8.40 -29.95
C ARG A 27 -37.71 -8.77 -28.97
N PRO A 28 -37.84 -9.85 -28.19
CA PRO A 28 -36.70 -10.38 -27.50
C PRO A 28 -35.73 -10.87 -28.56
N LEU A 29 -34.48 -10.43 -28.50
CA LEU A 29 -33.34 -11.20 -29.02
C LEU A 29 -33.20 -12.46 -28.16
N ARG A 30 -34.22 -13.34 -28.21
CA ARG A 30 -34.14 -14.76 -27.90
C ARG A 30 -33.73 -15.41 -29.22
N ASN A 31 -32.61 -16.12 -29.19
CA ASN A 31 -31.93 -16.81 -30.31
C ASN A 31 -30.72 -16.07 -30.91
N MET A 32 -29.79 -15.62 -30.07
CA MET A 32 -28.40 -16.01 -30.26
C MET A 32 -28.12 -17.12 -29.24
N SER A 33 -27.87 -18.34 -29.70
CA SER A 33 -27.36 -19.41 -28.85
C SER A 33 -25.95 -19.03 -28.37
N LEU A 34 -25.84 -18.40 -27.20
CA LEU A 34 -24.57 -18.33 -26.46
C LEU A 34 -24.42 -19.65 -25.68
N SER A 35 -24.33 -20.77 -26.39
CA SER A 35 -23.97 -22.06 -25.80
C SER A 35 -22.46 -22.22 -25.81
N SER A 36 -21.81 -21.64 -24.81
CA SER A 36 -20.59 -22.21 -24.24
C SER A 36 -20.46 -21.69 -22.82
N SER A 37 -20.67 -22.56 -21.83
CA SER A 37 -20.31 -22.29 -20.44
C SER A 37 -18.86 -21.81 -20.37
N VAL A 38 -18.55 -20.79 -19.57
CA VAL A 38 -17.16 -20.37 -19.34
C VAL A 38 -16.38 -21.59 -18.85
N GLU A 39 -15.25 -21.88 -19.49
CA GLU A 39 -14.41 -23.03 -19.14
C GLU A 39 -13.85 -22.88 -17.72
N LEU A 40 -13.69 -23.98 -16.99
CA LEU A 40 -13.07 -23.95 -15.66
C LEU A 40 -11.63 -23.48 -15.77
N THR A 41 -11.18 -22.69 -14.79
CA THR A 41 -9.79 -22.20 -14.74
C THR A 41 -8.79 -23.35 -14.73
N ALA A 42 -9.13 -24.45 -14.06
CA ALA A 42 -8.31 -25.67 -14.02
C ALA A 42 -8.09 -26.31 -15.41
N ASP A 43 -9.08 -26.23 -16.29
CA ASP A 43 -9.02 -26.79 -17.64
C ASP A 43 -8.25 -25.83 -18.57
N ARG A 44 -8.55 -24.53 -18.45
CA ARG A 44 -7.89 -23.47 -19.24
C ARG A 44 -6.40 -23.31 -18.90
N TYR A 45 -6.02 -23.53 -17.64
CA TYR A 45 -4.66 -23.37 -17.14
C TYR A 45 -4.16 -24.69 -16.50
N PRO A 46 -3.86 -25.72 -17.30
CA PRO A 46 -3.58 -27.08 -16.80
C PRO A 46 -2.31 -27.17 -15.94
N ASP A 47 -1.39 -26.20 -16.05
CA ASP A 47 -0.18 -26.11 -15.24
C ASP A 47 -0.45 -25.69 -13.79
N VAL A 48 -1.60 -25.04 -13.54
CA VAL A 48 -2.01 -24.68 -12.19
C VAL A 48 -2.59 -25.93 -11.52
N LYS A 49 -1.99 -26.36 -10.41
CA LYS A 49 -2.43 -27.54 -9.66
C LYS A 49 -3.11 -27.13 -8.36
N ARG A 50 -4.20 -27.83 -8.05
CA ARG A 50 -4.88 -27.69 -6.76
C ARG A 50 -3.91 -28.09 -5.65
N HIS A 51 -3.75 -27.22 -4.67
CA HIS A 51 -2.97 -27.49 -3.47
C HIS A 51 -3.61 -28.57 -2.61
N ASN A 52 -2.84 -29.07 -1.63
CA ASN A 52 -3.32 -30.06 -0.66
C ASN A 52 -4.23 -29.44 0.41
N PHE A 53 -5.33 -28.82 -0.02
CA PHE A 53 -6.42 -28.37 0.84
C PHE A 53 -7.43 -29.51 1.05
N ALA A 54 -8.13 -29.52 2.19
CA ALA A 54 -9.21 -30.46 2.41
C ALA A 54 -10.34 -30.26 1.38
N LEU A 55 -11.13 -31.30 1.15
CA LEU A 55 -12.35 -31.22 0.36
C LEU A 55 -13.52 -30.86 1.27
N LEU A 56 -14.50 -30.12 0.73
CA LEU A 56 -15.74 -29.84 1.44
C LEU A 56 -16.53 -31.14 1.64
N ASP A 57 -17.09 -31.36 2.84
CA ASP A 57 -17.99 -32.47 3.14
C ASP A 57 -19.28 -31.97 3.82
N SER A 58 -20.19 -32.90 4.13
CA SER A 58 -21.46 -32.55 4.78
C SER A 58 -21.29 -31.97 6.18
N ASN A 59 -20.28 -32.38 6.95
CA ASN A 59 -20.03 -31.87 8.29
C ASN A 59 -19.57 -30.42 8.25
N HIS A 60 -18.72 -30.07 7.28
CA HIS A 60 -18.31 -28.68 7.02
C HIS A 60 -19.54 -27.80 6.73
N VAL A 61 -20.44 -28.26 5.86
CA VAL A 61 -21.68 -27.51 5.53
C VAL A 61 -22.56 -27.31 6.77
N GLN A 62 -22.73 -28.35 7.60
CA GLN A 62 -23.51 -28.24 8.84
C GLN A 62 -22.88 -27.28 9.85
N PHE A 63 -21.55 -27.27 9.95
CA PHE A 63 -20.84 -26.30 10.79
C PHE A 63 -21.08 -24.85 10.32
N PHE A 64 -20.97 -24.57 9.02
CA PHE A 64 -21.25 -23.22 8.53
C PHE A 64 -22.69 -22.80 8.77
N LYS A 65 -23.65 -23.74 8.67
CA LYS A 65 -25.06 -23.50 8.97
C LYS A 65 -25.32 -23.24 10.45
N SER A 66 -24.55 -23.83 11.36
CA SER A 66 -24.70 -23.56 12.79
C SER A 66 -24.27 -22.14 13.17
N ILE A 67 -23.32 -21.57 12.42
CA ILE A 67 -22.89 -20.16 12.58
C ILE A 67 -23.87 -19.20 11.88
N LEU A 68 -24.17 -19.46 10.61
CA LEU A 68 -24.84 -18.49 9.74
C LEU A 68 -26.37 -18.68 9.63
N GLY A 69 -26.89 -19.85 9.99
CA GLY A 69 -28.23 -20.28 9.61
C GLY A 69 -28.31 -20.77 8.15
N GLN A 70 -29.44 -21.37 7.80
CA GLN A 70 -29.61 -22.06 6.51
C GLN A 70 -29.54 -21.11 5.30
N ASP A 71 -30.18 -19.94 5.37
CA ASP A 71 -30.36 -19.05 4.20
C ASP A 71 -29.10 -18.27 3.80
N ARG A 72 -28.04 -18.33 4.61
CA ARG A 72 -26.77 -17.63 4.39
C ARG A 72 -25.63 -18.56 4.00
N VAL A 73 -25.95 -19.84 3.74
CA VAL A 73 -25.05 -20.87 3.23
C VAL A 73 -25.62 -21.41 1.91
N LEU A 74 -25.11 -20.90 0.79
CA LEU A 74 -25.58 -21.30 -0.52
C LEU A 74 -24.82 -22.53 -1.00
N THR A 75 -25.54 -23.52 -1.50
CA THR A 75 -25.00 -24.77 -2.06
C THR A 75 -25.68 -25.18 -3.37
N ASP A 76 -26.69 -24.42 -3.81
CA ASP A 76 -27.37 -24.65 -5.07
C ASP A 76 -26.46 -24.31 -6.26
N ALA A 77 -26.38 -25.23 -7.24
CA ALA A 77 -25.42 -25.11 -8.34
C ALA A 77 -25.71 -23.93 -9.27
N GLU A 78 -26.98 -23.54 -9.45
CA GLU A 78 -27.35 -22.41 -10.31
C GLU A 78 -27.01 -21.08 -9.64
N GLU A 79 -27.26 -20.95 -8.35
CA GLU A 79 -26.88 -19.75 -7.58
C GLU A 79 -25.36 -19.57 -7.51
N LEU A 80 -24.60 -20.67 -7.37
CA LEU A 80 -23.14 -20.63 -7.26
C LEU A 80 -22.44 -20.17 -8.56
N GLU A 81 -23.10 -20.29 -9.72
CA GLU A 81 -22.48 -19.94 -11.01
C GLU A 81 -22.08 -18.46 -11.06
N THR A 82 -22.91 -17.56 -10.53
CA THR A 82 -22.62 -16.12 -10.54
C THR A 82 -21.47 -15.72 -9.62
N TYR A 83 -21.16 -16.56 -8.62
CA TYR A 83 -20.05 -16.35 -7.70
C TYR A 83 -18.75 -16.97 -8.20
N ASN A 84 -18.84 -18.01 -9.04
CA ASN A 84 -17.69 -18.72 -9.59
C ASN A 84 -17.10 -18.05 -10.83
N VAL A 85 -17.86 -17.24 -11.57
CA VAL A 85 -17.40 -16.58 -12.81
C VAL A 85 -17.01 -15.13 -12.55
N ASP A 86 -15.84 -14.71 -13.01
CA ASP A 86 -15.39 -13.33 -12.88
C ASP A 86 -16.09 -12.37 -13.86
N TRP A 87 -15.91 -11.07 -13.67
CA TRP A 87 -16.57 -10.04 -14.48
C TRP A 87 -16.23 -10.13 -15.97
N LEU A 88 -14.98 -10.47 -16.31
CA LEU A 88 -14.53 -10.60 -17.70
C LEU A 88 -14.87 -11.97 -18.32
N LYS A 89 -15.38 -12.93 -17.54
CA LYS A 89 -15.63 -14.32 -17.96
C LYS A 89 -14.34 -15.03 -18.43
N MET A 90 -13.22 -14.66 -17.82
CA MET A 90 -11.87 -15.16 -18.08
C MET A 90 -11.44 -16.23 -17.08
N VAL A 91 -11.99 -16.20 -15.87
CA VAL A 91 -11.67 -17.10 -14.77
C VAL A 91 -12.97 -17.64 -14.20
N ARG A 92 -13.06 -18.97 -14.09
CA ARG A 92 -14.20 -19.67 -13.49
C ARG A 92 -13.73 -20.70 -12.47
N GLY A 93 -14.22 -20.58 -11.24
CA GLY A 93 -14.06 -21.57 -10.19
C GLY A 93 -15.08 -22.70 -10.27
N SER A 94 -14.96 -23.64 -9.34
CA SER A 94 -15.83 -24.81 -9.15
C SER A 94 -16.32 -24.96 -7.71
N SER A 95 -16.31 -23.85 -6.95
CA SER A 95 -16.74 -23.84 -5.56
C SER A 95 -18.15 -24.36 -5.41
N LYS A 96 -18.34 -25.14 -4.34
CA LYS A 96 -19.61 -25.79 -4.00
C LYS A 96 -20.35 -25.06 -2.87
N ILE A 97 -19.83 -23.92 -2.41
CA ILE A 97 -20.40 -23.22 -1.27
C ILE A 97 -20.09 -21.71 -1.30
N VAL A 98 -21.10 -20.89 -0.98
CA VAL A 98 -20.95 -19.46 -0.68
C VAL A 98 -21.47 -19.17 0.72
N LEU A 99 -20.66 -18.49 1.52
CA LEU A 99 -20.98 -18.06 2.87
C LEU A 99 -21.24 -16.55 2.90
N LYS A 100 -22.32 -16.13 3.56
CA LYS A 100 -22.73 -14.70 3.65
C LYS A 100 -22.77 -14.22 5.12
N PRO A 101 -21.62 -13.99 5.77
CA PRO A 101 -21.59 -13.41 7.11
C PRO A 101 -22.16 -11.98 7.14
N LYS A 102 -22.64 -11.57 8.31
CA LYS A 102 -23.14 -10.23 8.65
C LYS A 102 -22.24 -9.52 9.65
N THR A 103 -21.45 -10.25 10.43
CA THR A 103 -20.59 -9.67 11.47
C THR A 103 -19.14 -10.14 11.38
N THR A 104 -18.24 -9.40 12.01
CA THR A 104 -16.82 -9.73 12.10
C THR A 104 -16.58 -11.02 12.88
N GLU A 105 -17.40 -11.28 13.90
CA GLU A 105 -17.34 -12.48 14.72
C GLU A 105 -17.69 -13.73 13.91
N GLU A 106 -18.71 -13.66 13.05
CA GLU A 106 -19.04 -14.77 12.13
C GLU A 106 -17.87 -15.05 11.17
N VAL A 107 -17.24 -14.00 10.60
CA VAL A 107 -16.04 -14.14 9.77
C VAL A 107 -14.90 -14.80 10.54
N SER A 108 -14.64 -14.36 11.78
CA SER A 108 -13.61 -14.92 12.67
C SER A 108 -13.82 -16.40 12.94
N GLN A 109 -15.05 -16.81 13.27
CA GLN A 109 -15.38 -18.21 13.52
C GLN A 109 -15.22 -19.08 12.26
N ILE A 110 -15.67 -18.58 11.11
CA ILE A 110 -15.54 -19.28 9.83
C ILE A 110 -14.07 -19.45 9.45
N LEU A 111 -13.27 -18.38 9.49
CA LEU A 111 -11.84 -18.46 9.12
C LEU A 111 -11.06 -19.36 10.07
N ARG A 112 -11.34 -19.30 11.37
CA ARG A 112 -10.73 -20.21 12.35
C ARG A 112 -10.99 -21.68 12.02
N PHE A 113 -12.24 -22.00 11.66
CA PHE A 113 -12.62 -23.35 11.25
C PHE A 113 -11.99 -23.77 9.92
N CYS A 114 -12.04 -22.92 8.89
CA CYS A 114 -11.37 -23.19 7.62
C CYS A 114 -9.87 -23.41 7.81
N ASN A 115 -9.25 -22.66 8.73
CA ASN A 115 -7.85 -22.83 9.07
C ASN A 115 -7.59 -24.14 9.85
N SER A 116 -8.47 -24.59 10.75
CA SER A 116 -8.30 -25.90 11.40
C SER A 116 -8.43 -27.05 10.40
N GLU A 117 -9.47 -27.01 9.56
CA GLU A 117 -9.79 -28.04 8.56
C GLU A 117 -8.96 -27.93 7.28
N ASN A 118 -8.10 -26.92 7.15
CA ASN A 118 -7.29 -26.66 5.95
C ASN A 118 -8.14 -26.50 4.68
N LEU A 119 -9.27 -25.79 4.79
CA LEU A 119 -10.15 -25.40 3.69
C LEU A 119 -9.70 -24.05 3.13
N ALA A 120 -9.46 -23.98 1.83
CA ALA A 120 -9.16 -22.72 1.15
C ALA A 120 -10.39 -21.82 1.07
N VAL A 121 -10.16 -20.50 1.13
CA VAL A 121 -11.18 -19.47 1.17
C VAL A 121 -10.90 -18.41 0.10
N CYS A 122 -11.93 -18.02 -0.64
CA CYS A 122 -11.90 -16.91 -1.60
C CYS A 122 -12.80 -15.76 -1.09
N PRO A 123 -12.23 -14.67 -0.54
CA PRO A 123 -13.00 -13.48 -0.19
C PRO A 123 -13.61 -12.84 -1.44
N GLN A 124 -14.88 -12.44 -1.36
CA GLN A 124 -15.57 -11.82 -2.49
C GLN A 124 -16.45 -10.63 -2.06
N GLY A 125 -16.20 -9.47 -2.67
CA GLY A 125 -17.08 -8.30 -2.57
C GLY A 125 -18.12 -8.30 -3.70
N GLY A 126 -18.22 -7.19 -4.43
CA GLY A 126 -19.13 -7.04 -5.57
C GLY A 126 -18.77 -7.82 -6.84
N ASN A 127 -17.70 -8.62 -6.81
CA ASN A 127 -17.19 -9.40 -7.96
C ASN A 127 -16.93 -8.56 -9.24
N THR A 128 -16.39 -7.35 -9.08
CA THR A 128 -16.09 -6.42 -10.19
C THR A 128 -14.59 -6.33 -10.53
N GLY A 129 -13.75 -7.20 -9.94
CA GLY A 129 -12.31 -7.21 -10.19
C GLY A 129 -11.97 -7.75 -11.59
N LEU A 130 -10.88 -7.25 -12.19
CA LEU A 130 -10.54 -7.52 -13.60
C LEU A 130 -9.34 -8.46 -13.78
N VAL A 131 -8.83 -9.02 -12.69
CA VAL A 131 -7.60 -9.83 -12.68
C VAL A 131 -7.83 -11.25 -12.14
N GLY A 132 -9.10 -11.68 -12.04
CA GLY A 132 -9.45 -13.01 -11.52
C GLY A 132 -9.21 -13.19 -10.02
N GLY A 133 -9.00 -12.12 -9.27
CA GLY A 133 -8.73 -12.18 -7.83
C GLY A 133 -9.96 -12.49 -6.97
N SER A 134 -11.16 -12.20 -7.48
CA SER A 134 -12.43 -12.26 -6.75
C SER A 134 -13.14 -13.61 -6.83
N VAL A 135 -12.69 -14.54 -7.68
CA VAL A 135 -13.32 -15.85 -7.88
C VAL A 135 -12.37 -17.00 -7.56
N PRO A 136 -12.87 -18.18 -7.15
CA PRO A 136 -12.03 -19.36 -6.91
C PRO A 136 -11.31 -19.83 -8.18
N VAL A 137 -10.16 -20.52 -8.02
CA VAL A 137 -9.52 -21.25 -9.13
C VAL A 137 -10.03 -22.69 -9.19
N PHE A 138 -10.23 -23.32 -8.04
CA PHE A 138 -10.75 -24.66 -7.87
C PHE A 138 -12.04 -24.61 -7.03
N ASP A 139 -12.03 -25.19 -5.84
CA ASP A 139 -13.19 -25.46 -4.99
C ASP A 139 -13.18 -24.64 -3.69
N GLU A 140 -12.42 -23.54 -3.64
CA GLU A 140 -12.30 -22.69 -2.46
C GLU A 140 -13.68 -22.21 -1.96
N VAL A 141 -13.87 -22.18 -0.64
CA VAL A 141 -15.07 -21.64 0.02
C VAL A 141 -15.18 -20.15 -0.30
N ILE A 142 -16.27 -19.73 -0.95
CA ILE A 142 -16.46 -18.30 -1.25
C ILE A 142 -17.01 -17.60 -0.01
N MET A 143 -16.32 -16.57 0.46
CA MET A 143 -16.76 -15.74 1.59
C MET A 143 -17.22 -14.37 1.08
N SER A 144 -18.53 -14.20 0.97
CA SER A 144 -19.15 -13.00 0.41
C SER A 144 -19.44 -11.96 1.50
N THR A 145 -19.00 -10.71 1.28
CA THR A 145 -19.30 -9.60 2.19
C THR A 145 -20.66 -8.94 1.96
N ALA A 146 -21.49 -9.45 1.04
CA ALA A 146 -22.72 -8.80 0.59
C ALA A 146 -23.73 -8.47 1.70
N LEU A 147 -23.72 -9.20 2.82
CA LEU A 147 -24.60 -8.93 3.98
C LEU A 147 -23.92 -8.12 5.09
N MET A 148 -22.65 -7.76 4.94
CA MET A 148 -21.93 -6.83 5.82
C MET A 148 -22.04 -5.41 5.25
N ASN A 149 -23.26 -4.88 5.17
CA ASN A 149 -23.58 -3.67 4.40
C ASN A 149 -24.11 -2.51 5.25
N ASN A 150 -23.80 -2.48 6.56
CA ASN A 150 -24.23 -1.41 7.44
C ASN A 150 -23.24 -0.24 7.48
N ILE A 151 -23.78 0.99 7.44
CA ILE A 151 -23.06 2.19 7.88
C ILE A 151 -23.11 2.21 9.41
N ILE A 152 -21.94 2.34 10.05
CA ILE A 152 -21.79 2.26 11.51
C ILE A 152 -21.89 3.65 12.14
N SER A 153 -21.15 4.62 11.58
CA SER A 153 -21.18 6.01 12.04
C SER A 153 -20.68 6.96 10.97
N LEU A 154 -21.08 8.22 11.09
CA LEU A 154 -20.54 9.34 10.33
C LEU A 154 -20.34 10.50 11.28
N ASP A 155 -19.12 11.02 11.36
CA ASP A 155 -18.85 12.31 11.99
C ASP A 155 -18.84 13.39 10.92
N GLU A 156 -19.95 14.12 10.80
CA GLU A 156 -20.13 15.16 9.78
C GLU A 156 -19.17 16.35 9.97
N LEU A 157 -18.64 16.58 11.17
CA LEU A 157 -17.68 17.64 11.43
C LEU A 157 -16.31 17.30 10.85
N SER A 158 -15.87 16.06 11.02
CA SER A 158 -14.57 15.58 10.54
C SER A 158 -14.62 14.96 9.15
N GLY A 159 -15.82 14.65 8.64
CA GLY A 159 -16.02 13.92 7.40
C GLY A 159 -15.67 12.43 7.49
N VAL A 160 -15.54 11.85 8.69
CA VAL A 160 -15.13 10.44 8.83
C VAL A 160 -16.32 9.50 8.83
N LEU A 161 -16.37 8.60 7.85
CA LEU A 161 -17.36 7.54 7.70
C LEU A 161 -16.78 6.22 8.18
N VAL A 162 -17.50 5.51 9.05
CA VAL A 162 -17.22 4.12 9.42
C VAL A 162 -18.32 3.22 8.88
N CYS A 163 -17.96 2.20 8.11
CA CYS A 163 -18.92 1.28 7.51
C CYS A 163 -18.37 -0.14 7.40
N GLN A 164 -19.26 -1.11 7.20
CA GLN A 164 -18.86 -2.48 6.94
C GLN A 164 -18.36 -2.67 5.50
N ALA A 165 -17.51 -3.67 5.30
CA ALA A 165 -16.80 -3.92 4.05
C ALA A 165 -17.68 -4.22 2.83
N GLY A 166 -18.93 -4.61 3.04
CA GLY A 166 -19.91 -4.92 2.00
C GLY A 166 -20.75 -3.73 1.52
N CYS A 167 -20.55 -2.53 2.07
CA CYS A 167 -21.27 -1.35 1.59
C CYS A 167 -20.91 -1.05 0.12
N ILE A 168 -21.93 -0.94 -0.73
CA ILE A 168 -21.78 -0.58 -2.15
C ILE A 168 -21.35 0.89 -2.25
N LEU A 169 -20.35 1.18 -3.09
CA LEU A 169 -19.79 2.53 -3.23
C LEU A 169 -20.85 3.58 -3.58
N GLU A 170 -21.74 3.31 -4.53
CA GLU A 170 -22.84 4.21 -4.91
C GLU A 170 -23.83 4.47 -3.76
N THR A 171 -24.09 3.47 -2.92
CA THR A 171 -24.94 3.64 -1.74
C THR A 171 -24.27 4.56 -0.71
N LEU A 172 -22.94 4.44 -0.53
CA LEU A 172 -22.18 5.35 0.33
C LEU A 172 -22.16 6.78 -0.23
N GLU A 173 -21.94 6.95 -1.54
CA GLU A 173 -21.98 8.25 -2.22
C GLU A 173 -23.33 8.94 -1.99
N THR A 174 -24.44 8.23 -2.23
CA THR A 174 -25.79 8.75 -2.03
C THR A 174 -26.03 9.16 -0.58
N TYR A 175 -25.60 8.34 0.38
CA TYR A 175 -25.73 8.64 1.81
C TYR A 175 -24.96 9.90 2.24
N LEU A 176 -23.76 10.12 1.68
CA LEU A 176 -22.91 11.27 2.00
C LEU A 176 -23.40 12.56 1.32
N GLN A 177 -23.94 12.45 0.09
CA GLN A 177 -24.39 13.59 -0.69
C GLN A 177 -25.45 14.43 0.05
N ASP A 178 -26.41 13.77 0.72
CA ASP A 178 -27.45 14.41 1.52
C ASP A 178 -26.89 15.22 2.72
N ARG A 179 -25.63 14.99 3.08
CA ARG A 179 -24.92 15.63 4.21
C ARG A 179 -23.82 16.59 3.76
N GLY A 180 -23.78 16.92 2.46
CA GLY A 180 -22.77 17.81 1.91
C GLY A 180 -21.35 17.22 1.88
N LEU A 181 -21.24 15.89 1.92
CA LEU A 181 -19.98 15.14 1.80
C LEU A 181 -20.03 14.25 0.54
N MET A 182 -18.89 13.66 0.18
CA MET A 182 -18.79 12.68 -0.91
C MET A 182 -17.69 11.65 -0.61
N MET A 183 -17.70 10.51 -1.29
CA MET A 183 -16.60 9.54 -1.22
C MET A 183 -15.33 10.13 -1.86
N PRO A 184 -14.13 9.82 -1.35
CA PRO A 184 -12.88 10.30 -1.94
C PRO A 184 -12.48 9.57 -3.24
N LEU A 185 -13.21 8.53 -3.63
CA LEU A 185 -12.99 7.75 -4.84
C LEU A 185 -14.28 7.56 -5.63
N ASP A 186 -14.15 7.35 -6.94
CA ASP A 186 -15.26 7.01 -7.82
C ASP A 186 -14.75 6.29 -9.07
N LEU A 187 -15.54 5.33 -9.54
CA LEU A 187 -15.14 4.41 -10.60
C LEU A 187 -16.37 3.83 -11.31
N GLY A 188 -16.19 3.34 -12.54
CA GLY A 188 -17.31 2.88 -13.37
C GLY A 188 -18.13 1.72 -12.79
N ALA A 189 -17.58 0.97 -11.83
CA ALA A 189 -18.26 -0.13 -11.14
C ALA A 189 -18.99 0.29 -9.84
N LYS A 190 -19.18 1.60 -9.58
CA LYS A 190 -19.69 2.14 -8.30
C LYS A 190 -21.01 1.52 -7.83
N GLY A 191 -21.89 1.15 -8.75
CA GLY A 191 -23.19 0.52 -8.46
C GLY A 191 -23.10 -0.94 -8.00
N SER A 192 -21.90 -1.53 -7.95
CA SER A 192 -21.72 -2.93 -7.53
C SER A 192 -20.47 -3.17 -6.71
N CYS A 193 -19.40 -2.39 -6.86
CA CYS A 193 -18.20 -2.56 -6.06
C CYS A 193 -18.47 -2.26 -4.57
N HIS A 194 -17.92 -3.11 -3.70
CA HIS A 194 -18.01 -2.92 -2.25
C HIS A 194 -16.78 -2.18 -1.73
N ILE A 195 -16.93 -1.36 -0.69
CA ILE A 195 -15.83 -0.58 -0.11
C ILE A 195 -14.65 -1.45 0.36
N GLY A 196 -14.91 -2.64 0.92
CA GLY A 196 -13.87 -3.59 1.30
C GLY A 196 -13.12 -4.17 0.10
N GLY A 197 -13.80 -4.32 -1.04
CA GLY A 197 -13.18 -4.68 -2.31
C GLY A 197 -12.28 -3.57 -2.82
N ASN A 198 -12.78 -2.33 -2.84
CA ASN A 198 -12.00 -1.15 -3.25
C ASN A 198 -10.72 -1.01 -2.40
N VAL A 199 -10.82 -1.18 -1.08
CA VAL A 199 -9.68 -1.18 -0.15
C VAL A 199 -8.72 -2.34 -0.46
N SER A 200 -9.25 -3.56 -0.62
CA SER A 200 -8.42 -4.74 -0.86
C SER A 200 -7.66 -4.68 -2.18
N THR A 201 -8.17 -3.97 -3.20
CA THR A 201 -7.48 -3.76 -4.48
C THR A 201 -6.72 -2.44 -4.55
N ASN A 202 -6.79 -1.59 -3.52
CA ASN A 202 -6.30 -0.20 -3.55
C ASN A 202 -6.81 0.56 -4.79
N ALA A 203 -8.12 0.49 -5.04
CA ALA A 203 -8.75 1.09 -6.20
C ALA A 203 -8.40 2.58 -6.35
N GLY A 204 -8.12 2.98 -7.59
CA GLY A 204 -7.87 4.37 -7.97
C GLY A 204 -9.15 5.07 -8.40
N GLY A 205 -9.31 5.25 -9.71
CA GLY A 205 -10.50 5.82 -10.32
C GLY A 205 -10.43 7.32 -10.63
N LEU A 206 -11.58 7.87 -11.03
CA LEU A 206 -11.72 9.11 -11.80
C LEU A 206 -11.29 10.38 -11.06
N ARG A 207 -11.34 10.34 -9.72
CA ARG A 207 -11.07 11.48 -8.83
C ARG A 207 -9.77 11.34 -8.03
N LEU A 208 -8.93 10.35 -8.35
CA LEU A 208 -7.66 10.09 -7.65
C LEU A 208 -6.70 11.29 -7.73
N LEU A 209 -6.67 12.01 -8.85
CA LEU A 209 -5.82 13.19 -9.04
C LEU A 209 -5.99 14.23 -7.92
N ARG A 210 -7.23 14.42 -7.43
CA ARG A 210 -7.56 15.43 -6.43
C ARG A 210 -7.53 14.91 -5.01
N TYR A 211 -8.10 13.73 -4.78
CA TYR A 211 -8.29 13.21 -3.41
C TYR A 211 -7.23 12.18 -3.02
N GLY A 212 -6.40 11.72 -3.96
CA GLY A 212 -5.31 10.78 -3.73
C GLY A 212 -5.77 9.33 -3.57
N SER A 213 -4.80 8.45 -3.29
CA SER A 213 -5.02 7.02 -3.11
C SER A 213 -5.83 6.71 -1.83
N LEU A 214 -6.50 5.56 -1.82
CA LEU A 214 -7.09 4.97 -0.60
C LEU A 214 -6.07 4.80 0.53
N GLN A 215 -4.77 4.67 0.25
CA GLN A 215 -3.74 4.65 1.28
C GLN A 215 -3.76 5.91 2.17
N GLY A 216 -4.11 7.08 1.60
CA GLY A 216 -4.23 8.32 2.36
C GLY A 216 -5.62 8.54 2.96
N ASN A 217 -6.67 8.12 2.25
CA ASN A 217 -8.06 8.39 2.65
C ASN A 217 -8.62 7.39 3.68
N VAL A 218 -8.14 6.15 3.69
CA VAL A 218 -8.54 5.16 4.70
C VAL A 218 -7.79 5.46 6.00
N LEU A 219 -8.53 5.81 7.05
CA LEU A 219 -7.99 6.12 8.37
C LEU A 219 -7.78 4.86 9.22
N GLY A 220 -8.66 3.87 9.05
CA GLY A 220 -8.65 2.65 9.84
C GLY A 220 -9.33 1.46 9.15
N ILE A 221 -8.93 0.26 9.55
CA ILE A 221 -9.45 -1.01 9.03
C ILE A 221 -9.63 -1.98 10.20
N GLU A 222 -10.74 -2.72 10.19
CA GLU A 222 -10.87 -3.97 10.93
C GLU A 222 -10.76 -5.11 9.92
N ALA A 223 -9.91 -6.11 10.19
CA ALA A 223 -9.70 -7.24 9.31
C ALA A 223 -9.52 -8.55 10.10
N VAL A 224 -9.82 -9.68 9.48
CA VAL A 224 -9.68 -11.00 10.11
C VAL A 224 -8.63 -11.82 9.38
N LYS A 225 -7.61 -12.29 10.12
CA LYS A 225 -6.54 -13.16 9.62
C LYS A 225 -7.05 -14.57 9.31
N ALA A 226 -6.21 -15.36 8.63
CA ALA A 226 -6.53 -16.75 8.28
C ALA A 226 -6.89 -17.61 9.50
N ASP A 227 -6.20 -17.42 10.63
CA ASP A 227 -6.45 -18.13 11.89
C ASP A 227 -7.72 -17.65 12.63
N GLY A 228 -8.44 -16.67 12.07
CA GLY A 228 -9.62 -16.05 12.67
C GLY A 228 -9.28 -14.97 13.70
N GLU A 229 -8.02 -14.58 13.90
CA GLU A 229 -7.68 -13.43 14.75
C GLU A 229 -8.20 -12.13 14.13
N VAL A 230 -8.92 -11.33 14.92
CA VAL A 230 -9.39 -10.00 14.50
C VAL A 230 -8.29 -8.97 14.76
N ILE A 231 -7.78 -8.39 13.68
CA ILE A 231 -6.87 -7.25 13.70
C ILE A 231 -7.70 -5.98 13.68
N ASP A 232 -7.84 -5.37 14.85
CA ASP A 232 -8.56 -4.11 15.01
C ASP A 232 -7.57 -2.93 14.91
N CYS A 233 -7.53 -2.33 13.73
CA CYS A 233 -6.84 -1.08 13.42
C CYS A 233 -7.85 0.02 13.04
N LEU A 234 -9.08 -0.04 13.56
CA LEU A 234 -10.16 0.85 13.18
C LEU A 234 -10.03 2.20 13.90
N SER A 235 -9.15 3.06 13.38
CA SER A 235 -8.99 4.44 13.83
C SER A 235 -9.82 5.41 12.99
N CYS A 236 -10.40 6.42 13.65
CA CYS A 236 -11.07 7.56 13.02
C CYS A 236 -10.20 8.83 13.03
N LEU A 237 -8.92 8.72 13.45
CA LEU A 237 -8.02 9.85 13.59
C LEU A 237 -7.25 10.10 12.30
N LYS A 238 -7.09 11.38 11.96
CA LYS A 238 -6.27 11.81 10.81
C LYS A 238 -4.77 11.58 11.04
N LYS A 239 -4.33 11.63 12.30
CA LYS A 239 -2.94 11.40 12.72
C LYS A 239 -2.89 10.43 13.88
N ASP A 240 -2.11 9.38 13.71
CA ASP A 240 -1.91 8.35 14.73
C ASP A 240 -0.57 7.64 14.52
N ASN A 241 0.50 8.20 15.11
CA ASN A 241 1.86 7.70 14.97
C ASN A 241 2.25 6.68 16.06
N THR A 242 1.26 5.91 16.56
CA THR A 242 1.45 4.91 17.63
C THR A 242 1.96 3.57 17.10
N GLY A 243 3.10 3.58 16.42
CA GLY A 243 3.76 2.37 15.89
C GLY A 243 3.51 2.15 14.39
N TYR A 244 3.57 0.90 13.94
CA TYR A 244 3.40 0.59 12.51
C TYR A 244 1.97 0.85 12.06
N HIS A 245 1.81 1.43 10.87
CA HIS A 245 0.50 1.65 10.25
C HIS A 245 -0.03 0.37 9.60
N LEU A 246 -0.41 -0.61 10.43
CA LEU A 246 -0.80 -1.97 10.00
C LEU A 246 -1.94 -2.00 8.98
N LYS A 247 -2.82 -0.99 8.94
CA LYS A 247 -3.89 -0.88 7.93
C LYS A 247 -3.37 -1.01 6.49
N HIS A 248 -2.16 -0.51 6.21
CA HIS A 248 -1.57 -0.58 4.86
C HIS A 248 -1.21 -2.00 4.43
N LEU A 249 -1.09 -2.96 5.34
CA LEU A 249 -0.92 -4.36 4.98
C LEU A 249 -2.16 -4.92 4.29
N PHE A 250 -3.35 -4.40 4.59
CA PHE A 250 -4.62 -4.88 4.01
C PHE A 250 -5.02 -4.12 2.75
N ILE A 251 -4.64 -2.84 2.63
CA ILE A 251 -4.88 -2.01 1.44
C ILE A 251 -4.04 -2.53 0.26
N GLY A 252 -4.69 -3.04 -0.79
CA GLY A 252 -4.00 -3.65 -1.93
C GLY A 252 -3.52 -5.09 -1.70
N SER A 253 -3.96 -5.76 -0.62
CA SER A 253 -3.60 -7.15 -0.33
C SER A 253 -4.43 -8.20 -1.08
N GLU A 254 -5.51 -7.78 -1.71
CA GLU A 254 -6.43 -8.61 -2.51
C GLU A 254 -6.97 -9.82 -1.72
N GLY A 255 -7.21 -9.64 -0.42
CA GLY A 255 -7.73 -10.69 0.46
C GLY A 255 -6.72 -11.79 0.81
N THR A 256 -5.45 -11.64 0.45
CA THR A 256 -4.41 -12.66 0.71
C THR A 256 -3.85 -12.57 2.14
N LEU A 257 -3.94 -11.43 2.82
CA LEU A 257 -3.41 -11.25 4.18
C LEU A 257 -4.49 -11.22 5.26
N GLY A 258 -5.76 -11.16 4.86
CA GLY A 258 -6.91 -11.13 5.75
C GLY A 258 -8.16 -10.66 5.02
N LEU A 259 -9.31 -10.87 5.63
CA LEU A 259 -10.59 -10.35 5.15
C LEU A 259 -10.92 -9.05 5.86
N VAL A 260 -11.00 -7.94 5.12
CA VAL A 260 -11.44 -6.64 5.63
C VAL A 260 -12.94 -6.71 5.97
N THR A 261 -13.32 -6.37 7.19
CA THR A 261 -14.71 -6.41 7.70
C THR A 261 -15.32 -5.03 7.92
N LYS A 262 -14.51 -4.03 8.30
CA LYS A 262 -14.92 -2.62 8.46
C LYS A 262 -13.85 -1.67 7.95
N VAL A 263 -14.28 -0.50 7.52
CA VAL A 263 -13.43 0.57 6.99
C VAL A 263 -13.84 1.89 7.63
N ALA A 264 -12.87 2.64 8.14
CA ALA A 264 -13.00 4.06 8.48
C ALA A 264 -12.30 4.88 7.40
N ILE A 265 -13.04 5.78 6.73
CA ILE A 265 -12.58 6.54 5.57
C ILE A 265 -12.94 8.02 5.70
N HIS A 266 -12.01 8.89 5.33
CA HIS A 266 -12.22 10.33 5.28
C HIS A 266 -12.95 10.71 3.99
N CYS A 267 -14.09 11.38 4.13
CA CYS A 267 -14.99 11.81 3.07
C CYS A 267 -14.88 13.32 2.89
N PRO A 268 -14.36 13.81 1.74
CA PRO A 268 -14.26 15.24 1.50
C PRO A 268 -15.64 15.92 1.40
N PRO A 269 -15.71 17.24 1.61
CA PRO A 269 -16.90 18.02 1.31
C PRO A 269 -17.30 17.90 -0.16
N ASN A 270 -18.61 17.79 -0.40
CA ASN A 270 -19.16 17.81 -1.76
C ASN A 270 -18.91 19.19 -2.39
N PRO A 271 -18.32 19.29 -3.59
CA PRO A 271 -18.10 20.57 -4.26
C PRO A 271 -19.41 21.32 -4.49
N LYS A 272 -19.35 22.66 -4.42
CA LYS A 272 -20.48 23.54 -4.72
C LYS A 272 -20.61 23.86 -6.20
N SER A 273 -19.55 23.61 -6.95
CA SER A 273 -19.40 23.91 -8.37
C SER A 273 -18.59 22.81 -9.01
N THR A 274 -19.13 22.27 -10.10
CA THR A 274 -18.47 21.28 -10.95
C THR A 274 -18.60 21.73 -12.40
N ASN A 275 -17.47 21.73 -13.13
CA ASN A 275 -17.42 22.07 -14.53
C ASN A 275 -16.67 20.97 -15.27
N THR A 276 -17.12 20.61 -16.47
CA THR A 276 -16.44 19.63 -17.33
C THR A 276 -16.15 20.24 -18.69
N ALA A 277 -14.90 20.14 -19.12
CA ALA A 277 -14.46 20.51 -20.45
C ALA A 277 -14.07 19.25 -21.24
N PHE A 278 -14.56 19.14 -22.47
CA PHE A 278 -14.20 18.09 -23.42
C PHE A 278 -13.49 18.72 -24.61
N LEU A 279 -12.21 18.39 -24.80
CA LEU A 279 -11.27 19.10 -25.66
C LEU A 279 -10.69 18.17 -26.74
N GLY A 280 -10.49 18.71 -27.95
CA GLY A 280 -9.87 18.01 -29.07
C GLY A 280 -8.46 18.51 -29.37
N LEU A 281 -7.51 17.59 -29.58
CA LEU A 281 -6.08 17.89 -29.75
C LEU A 281 -5.46 17.07 -30.90
N ASN A 282 -4.45 17.66 -31.56
CA ASN A 282 -3.82 17.07 -32.75
C ASN A 282 -2.68 16.09 -32.43
N SER A 283 -2.07 16.18 -31.25
CA SER A 283 -0.92 15.36 -30.89
C SER A 283 -0.88 15.03 -29.40
N PHE A 284 -0.10 14.00 -29.05
CA PHE A 284 0.14 13.66 -27.65
C PHE A 284 1.00 14.72 -26.92
N ASP A 285 1.84 15.45 -27.64
CA ASP A 285 2.58 16.58 -27.05
C ASP A 285 1.63 17.70 -26.63
N ASP A 286 0.59 17.98 -27.42
CA ASP A 286 -0.44 18.96 -27.08
C ASP A 286 -1.25 18.51 -25.85
N VAL A 287 -1.48 17.19 -25.69
CA VAL A 287 -2.09 16.62 -24.49
C VAL A 287 -1.23 16.91 -23.24
N LEU A 288 0.08 16.68 -23.31
CA LEU A 288 0.99 16.96 -22.20
C LEU A 288 1.09 18.45 -21.86
N ARG A 289 1.11 19.33 -22.88
CA ARG A 289 1.08 20.79 -22.67
C ARG A 289 -0.22 21.24 -22.02
N THR A 290 -1.36 20.80 -22.56
CA THR A 290 -2.68 21.08 -21.99
C THR A 290 -2.78 20.62 -20.54
N TYR A 291 -2.26 19.45 -20.20
CA TYR A 291 -2.22 18.98 -18.82
C TYR A 291 -1.35 19.85 -17.90
N LYS A 292 -0.16 20.23 -18.37
CA LYS A 292 0.74 21.13 -17.63
C LYS A 292 0.06 22.48 -17.36
N ASP A 293 -0.60 23.04 -18.38
CA ASP A 293 -1.26 24.33 -18.30
C ASP A 293 -2.53 24.25 -17.43
N ALA A 294 -3.29 23.15 -17.51
CA ALA A 294 -4.42 22.89 -16.63
C ALA A 294 -3.99 22.83 -15.16
N ARG A 295 -2.87 22.17 -14.85
CA ARG A 295 -2.31 22.15 -13.49
C ARG A 295 -1.90 23.53 -13.00
N ALA A 296 -1.35 24.37 -13.87
CA ALA A 296 -0.90 25.71 -13.51
C ALA A 296 -2.07 26.70 -13.37
N GLY A 297 -3.01 26.69 -14.30
CA GLY A 297 -4.11 27.66 -14.39
C GLY A 297 -5.34 27.28 -13.55
N LEU A 298 -5.73 26.00 -13.53
CA LEU A 298 -6.86 25.52 -12.73
C LEU A 298 -6.42 25.24 -11.28
N GLY A 299 -5.19 24.78 -11.09
CA GLY A 299 -4.60 24.61 -9.77
C GLY A 299 -5.43 23.69 -8.87
N GLU A 300 -5.84 24.22 -7.72
CA GLU A 300 -6.51 23.46 -6.67
C GLU A 300 -7.92 23.00 -7.01
N ILE A 301 -8.58 23.55 -8.04
CA ILE A 301 -9.93 23.12 -8.43
C ILE A 301 -9.91 21.96 -9.41
N LEU A 302 -8.76 21.62 -10.01
CA LEU A 302 -8.65 20.46 -10.90
C LEU A 302 -9.02 19.17 -10.15
N SER A 303 -9.95 18.41 -10.70
CA SER A 303 -10.52 17.21 -10.07
C SER A 303 -10.33 15.93 -10.88
N SER A 304 -10.36 16.04 -12.20
CA SER A 304 -10.02 14.95 -13.11
C SER A 304 -9.34 15.46 -14.38
N CYS A 305 -8.50 14.63 -14.97
CA CYS A 305 -7.80 14.89 -16.21
C CYS A 305 -7.58 13.57 -16.95
N GLU A 306 -8.51 13.26 -17.84
CA GLU A 306 -8.58 12.01 -18.58
C GLU A 306 -8.16 12.24 -20.05
N MET A 307 -7.50 11.24 -20.62
CA MET A 307 -7.08 11.23 -22.03
C MET A 307 -7.73 10.06 -22.75
N MET A 308 -8.15 10.28 -23.99
CA MET A 308 -8.68 9.25 -24.89
C MET A 308 -8.11 9.45 -26.30
N ASP A 309 -7.58 8.40 -26.92
CA ASP A 309 -7.29 8.45 -28.36
C ASP A 309 -8.55 8.27 -29.22
N ALA A 310 -8.42 8.56 -30.51
CA ALA A 310 -9.52 8.43 -31.48
C ALA A 310 -10.12 7.02 -31.53
N GLN A 311 -9.28 5.99 -31.41
CA GLN A 311 -9.72 4.60 -31.45
C GLN A 311 -10.56 4.22 -30.22
N SER A 312 -10.19 4.74 -29.05
CA SER A 312 -10.90 4.54 -27.79
C SER A 312 -12.25 5.23 -27.81
N LEU A 313 -12.32 6.47 -28.30
CA LEU A 313 -13.59 7.18 -28.46
C LEU A 313 -14.49 6.51 -29.50
N ASP A 314 -13.91 6.03 -30.61
CA ASP A 314 -14.64 5.31 -31.66
C ASP A 314 -15.30 4.03 -31.13
N ALA A 315 -14.66 3.31 -30.19
CA ALA A 315 -15.27 2.15 -29.55
C ALA A 315 -16.60 2.51 -28.83
N CYS A 316 -16.71 3.70 -28.26
CA CYS A 316 -17.97 4.21 -27.69
C CYS A 316 -18.97 4.63 -28.75
N THR A 317 -18.56 5.48 -29.68
CA THR A 317 -19.49 6.10 -30.64
C THR A 317 -20.04 5.07 -31.62
N SER A 318 -19.22 4.11 -32.06
CA SER A 318 -19.63 3.06 -32.99
C SER A 318 -20.48 1.98 -32.32
N ASN A 319 -20.09 1.48 -31.13
CA ASN A 319 -20.76 0.33 -30.51
C ASN A 319 -21.86 0.70 -29.51
N LEU A 320 -21.73 1.81 -28.78
CA LEU A 320 -22.73 2.28 -27.82
C LEU A 320 -23.63 3.39 -28.38
N LYS A 321 -23.37 3.85 -29.62
CA LYS A 321 -24.13 4.91 -30.29
C LYS A 321 -24.15 6.24 -29.51
N LEU A 322 -23.12 6.47 -28.70
CA LEU A 322 -22.90 7.76 -28.04
C LEU A 322 -22.43 8.81 -29.06
N ARG A 323 -22.76 10.08 -28.83
CA ARG A 323 -22.42 11.18 -29.74
C ARG A 323 -21.21 11.96 -29.24
N ASN A 324 -20.17 12.07 -30.08
CA ASN A 324 -19.07 13.00 -29.89
C ASN A 324 -19.61 14.46 -29.96
N PRO A 325 -19.42 15.30 -28.92
CA PRO A 325 -19.97 16.65 -28.90
C PRO A 325 -19.18 17.66 -29.74
N ILE A 326 -17.98 17.29 -30.20
CA ILE A 326 -17.09 18.13 -31.03
C ILE A 326 -16.70 17.39 -32.33
N ARG A 327 -15.90 18.03 -33.19
CA ARG A 327 -15.37 17.39 -34.41
C ARG A 327 -14.35 16.28 -34.07
N ASP A 328 -13.95 15.52 -35.08
CA ASP A 328 -13.01 14.41 -34.90
C ASP A 328 -11.55 14.87 -34.78
N PHE A 329 -10.84 14.31 -33.80
CA PHE A 329 -9.43 14.54 -33.52
C PHE A 329 -8.69 13.24 -33.19
N PRO A 330 -7.35 13.20 -33.35
CA PRO A 330 -6.53 12.09 -32.90
C PRO A 330 -6.58 11.84 -31.38
N PHE A 331 -6.70 12.92 -30.59
CA PHE A 331 -6.73 12.86 -29.14
C PHE A 331 -7.84 13.74 -28.57
N TYR A 332 -8.36 13.31 -27.42
CA TYR A 332 -9.36 14.02 -26.64
C TYR A 332 -8.94 14.08 -25.18
N MET A 333 -9.26 15.19 -24.52
CA MET A 333 -9.12 15.33 -23.07
C MET A 333 -10.48 15.63 -22.44
N LEU A 334 -10.75 14.99 -21.30
CA LEU A 334 -11.87 15.34 -20.42
C LEU A 334 -11.27 15.88 -19.12
N ILE A 335 -11.51 17.18 -18.87
CA ILE A 335 -11.03 17.90 -17.69
C ILE A 335 -12.23 18.24 -16.83
N GLU A 336 -12.18 17.88 -15.55
CA GLU A 336 -13.21 18.26 -14.59
C GLU A 336 -12.61 19.17 -13.51
N THR A 337 -13.31 20.26 -13.17
CA THR A 337 -13.03 21.06 -11.99
C THR A 337 -14.12 20.89 -10.94
N ALA A 338 -13.70 20.88 -9.68
CA ALA A 338 -14.56 20.79 -8.50
C ALA A 338 -14.09 21.81 -7.46
N GLY A 339 -14.93 22.80 -7.18
CA GLY A 339 -14.58 23.94 -6.35
C GLY A 339 -15.72 24.41 -5.43
N SER A 340 -15.40 25.46 -4.67
CA SER A 340 -16.28 26.02 -3.64
C SER A 340 -17.07 27.25 -4.12
N ASN A 341 -16.70 27.84 -5.26
CA ASN A 341 -17.32 29.04 -5.81
C ASN A 341 -17.36 28.98 -7.35
N GLY A 342 -18.57 28.83 -7.90
CA GLY A 342 -18.75 28.69 -9.34
C GLY A 342 -18.17 29.82 -10.18
N LYS A 343 -18.20 31.06 -9.70
CA LYS A 343 -17.68 32.21 -10.45
C LYS A 343 -16.17 32.15 -10.61
N HIS A 344 -15.45 31.88 -9.51
CA HIS A 344 -13.99 31.75 -9.58
C HIS A 344 -13.56 30.53 -10.40
N ASP A 345 -14.31 29.43 -10.29
CA ASP A 345 -14.03 28.22 -11.04
C ASP A 345 -14.22 28.43 -12.56
N GLU A 346 -15.29 29.13 -12.94
CA GLU A 346 -15.59 29.49 -14.33
C GLU A 346 -14.57 30.49 -14.90
N GLU A 347 -14.15 31.49 -14.11
CA GLU A 347 -13.11 32.45 -14.50
C GLU A 347 -11.77 31.73 -14.78
N LYS A 348 -11.34 30.83 -13.88
CA LYS A 348 -10.13 30.01 -14.08
C LYS A 348 -10.23 29.12 -15.31
N LEU A 349 -11.37 28.43 -15.50
CA LEU A 349 -11.58 27.56 -16.63
C LEU A 349 -11.58 28.33 -17.96
N THR A 350 -12.24 29.48 -17.99
CA THR A 350 -12.30 30.34 -19.18
C THR A 350 -10.92 30.84 -19.57
N GLN A 351 -10.15 31.38 -18.62
CA GLN A 351 -8.77 31.85 -18.88
C GLN A 351 -7.87 30.73 -19.40
N PHE A 352 -7.96 29.54 -18.80
CA PHE A 352 -7.21 28.37 -19.25
C PHE A 352 -7.55 27.98 -20.70
N LEU A 353 -8.84 27.94 -21.04
CA LEU A 353 -9.30 27.57 -22.38
C LEU A 353 -8.96 28.63 -23.42
N GLU A 354 -9.17 29.91 -23.12
CA GLU A 354 -8.82 31.03 -23.99
C GLU A 354 -7.33 30.99 -24.35
N GLN A 355 -6.46 30.82 -23.35
CA GLN A 355 -5.02 30.72 -23.58
C GLN A 355 -4.67 29.48 -24.42
N SER A 356 -5.21 28.30 -24.05
CA SER A 356 -4.91 27.04 -24.74
C SER A 356 -5.36 27.03 -26.21
N MET A 357 -6.47 27.72 -26.52
CA MET A 357 -6.96 27.91 -27.88
C MET A 357 -6.15 28.97 -28.64
N ALA A 358 -5.79 30.08 -27.99
CA ALA A 358 -4.96 31.14 -28.61
C ALA A 358 -3.57 30.63 -29.00
N ASP A 359 -2.97 29.76 -28.19
CA ASP A 359 -1.68 29.12 -28.47
C ASP A 359 -1.79 27.99 -29.52
N GLY A 360 -3.01 27.68 -29.98
CA GLY A 360 -3.26 26.63 -30.96
C GLY A 360 -2.96 25.22 -30.45
N ILE A 361 -2.97 25.00 -29.13
CA ILE A 361 -2.76 23.69 -28.50
C ILE A 361 -4.09 22.91 -28.53
N VAL A 362 -5.16 23.54 -28.04
CA VAL A 362 -6.53 23.00 -28.10
C VAL A 362 -7.22 23.48 -29.37
N GLN A 363 -7.75 22.56 -30.15
CA GLN A 363 -8.28 22.84 -31.49
C GLN A 363 -9.78 23.09 -31.54
N ASP A 364 -10.50 22.49 -30.60
CA ASP A 364 -11.95 22.60 -30.43
C ASP A 364 -12.28 22.10 -29.01
N GLY A 365 -13.37 22.57 -28.46
CA GLY A 365 -13.77 22.16 -27.12
C GLY A 365 -15.16 22.61 -26.75
N THR A 366 -15.76 21.90 -25.81
CA THR A 366 -17.06 22.24 -25.24
C THR A 366 -16.99 22.17 -23.72
N VAL A 367 -17.76 23.02 -23.05
CA VAL A 367 -17.84 23.10 -21.58
C VAL A 367 -19.28 22.84 -21.14
N ALA A 368 -19.43 22.12 -20.04
CA ALA A 368 -20.70 21.84 -19.39
C ALA A 368 -20.63 22.11 -17.89
N THR A 369 -21.67 22.79 -17.40
CA THR A 369 -21.98 22.96 -15.96
C THR A 369 -23.31 22.29 -15.59
N GLU A 370 -24.13 21.96 -16.59
CA GLU A 370 -25.40 21.27 -16.41
C GLU A 370 -25.17 19.76 -16.15
N PRO A 371 -25.77 19.17 -15.09
CA PRO A 371 -25.54 17.76 -14.74
C PRO A 371 -25.80 16.76 -15.87
N SER A 372 -26.81 17.01 -16.71
CA SER A 372 -27.16 16.12 -17.83
C SER A 372 -26.05 16.07 -18.90
N ARG A 373 -25.44 17.22 -19.20
CA ARG A 373 -24.35 17.37 -20.17
C ARG A 373 -23.02 16.87 -19.61
N ILE A 374 -22.73 17.16 -18.34
CA ILE A 374 -21.57 16.60 -17.62
C ILE A 374 -21.63 15.06 -17.68
N LYS A 375 -22.79 14.48 -17.34
CA LYS A 375 -23.00 13.03 -17.42
C LYS A 375 -22.82 12.49 -18.83
N HIS A 376 -23.30 13.20 -19.86
CA HIS A 376 -23.08 12.79 -21.26
C HIS A 376 -21.59 12.75 -21.62
N MET A 377 -20.81 13.77 -21.24
CA MET A 377 -19.37 13.81 -21.48
C MET A 377 -18.65 12.67 -20.75
N TRP A 378 -18.99 12.45 -19.48
CA TRP A 378 -18.43 11.35 -18.70
C TRP A 378 -18.79 9.97 -19.26
N ASN A 379 -20.00 9.78 -19.77
CA ASN A 379 -20.41 8.52 -20.41
C ASN A 379 -19.54 8.17 -21.64
N LEU A 380 -18.97 9.16 -22.34
CA LEU A 380 -18.02 8.89 -23.44
C LEU A 380 -16.73 8.26 -22.91
N ARG A 381 -16.22 8.72 -21.76
CA ARG A 381 -15.01 8.21 -21.11
C ARG A 381 -15.23 6.91 -20.35
N GLU A 382 -16.29 6.82 -19.54
CA GLU A 382 -16.66 5.62 -18.78
C GLU A 382 -17.14 4.49 -19.71
N GLY A 383 -17.77 4.83 -20.83
CA GLY A 383 -18.29 3.88 -21.80
C GLY A 383 -17.23 3.08 -22.55
N ILE A 384 -15.96 3.50 -22.57
CA ILE A 384 -14.94 2.93 -23.47
C ILE A 384 -14.76 1.43 -23.22
N SER A 385 -14.65 1.03 -21.95
CA SER A 385 -14.53 -0.38 -21.58
C SER A 385 -15.71 -1.22 -22.06
N SER A 386 -16.93 -0.67 -22.02
CA SER A 386 -18.13 -1.35 -22.53
C SER A 386 -18.17 -1.38 -24.06
N GLY A 387 -17.77 -0.29 -24.71
CA GLY A 387 -17.64 -0.20 -26.16
C GLY A 387 -16.64 -1.22 -26.72
N LEU A 388 -15.47 -1.35 -26.08
CA LEU A 388 -14.46 -2.34 -26.44
C LEU A 388 -14.94 -3.78 -26.23
N ARG A 389 -15.80 -4.03 -25.23
CA ARG A 389 -16.37 -5.37 -25.01
C ARG A 389 -17.31 -5.81 -26.13
N LEU A 390 -18.00 -4.84 -26.74
CA LEU A 390 -18.84 -5.09 -27.91
C LEU A 390 -18.01 -5.26 -29.19
N ASP A 391 -16.71 -4.92 -29.18
CA ASP A 391 -15.82 -5.11 -30.32
C ASP A 391 -15.43 -6.58 -30.57
N GLY A 392 -15.48 -7.41 -29.52
CA GLY A 392 -15.13 -8.84 -29.55
C GLY A 392 -14.35 -9.25 -28.29
N TYR A 393 -13.33 -10.09 -28.45
CA TYR A 393 -12.39 -10.42 -27.39
C TYR A 393 -11.45 -9.24 -27.12
N ILE A 394 -11.13 -8.97 -25.83
CA ILE A 394 -10.28 -7.86 -25.41
C ILE A 394 -9.04 -8.39 -24.69
N TYR A 395 -7.87 -7.97 -25.16
CA TYR A 395 -6.62 -8.06 -24.42
C TYR A 395 -6.42 -6.74 -23.69
N LYS A 396 -6.51 -6.77 -22.35
CA LYS A 396 -6.56 -5.58 -21.51
C LYS A 396 -5.31 -5.48 -20.64
N TYR A 397 -4.65 -4.33 -20.71
CA TYR A 397 -3.49 -3.99 -19.92
C TYR A 397 -3.74 -2.65 -19.22
N ASP A 398 -3.39 -2.62 -17.94
CA ASP A 398 -3.55 -1.48 -17.04
C ASP A 398 -2.16 -1.21 -16.51
N ILE A 399 -1.51 -0.13 -16.98
CA ILE A 399 -0.09 0.10 -16.74
C ILE A 399 0.18 1.53 -16.29
N SER A 400 1.11 1.70 -15.35
CA SER A 400 1.62 3.02 -14.99
C SER A 400 2.89 3.33 -15.78
N LEU A 401 2.96 4.48 -16.44
CA LEU A 401 4.11 4.91 -17.22
C LEU A 401 4.48 6.37 -16.89
N PRO A 402 5.77 6.75 -17.02
CA PRO A 402 6.14 8.17 -17.04
C PRO A 402 5.34 8.91 -18.12
N LEU A 403 4.86 10.13 -17.83
CA LEU A 403 3.98 10.89 -18.73
C LEU A 403 4.57 11.10 -20.13
N THR A 404 5.90 11.28 -20.21
CA THR A 404 6.64 11.42 -21.47
C THR A 404 6.57 10.17 -22.36
N ASN A 405 6.26 9.01 -21.79
CA ASN A 405 6.19 7.72 -22.47
C ASN A 405 4.78 7.11 -22.45
N PHE A 406 3.81 7.82 -21.87
CA PHE A 406 2.46 7.32 -21.58
C PHE A 406 1.78 6.76 -22.83
N TYR A 407 1.90 7.42 -23.99
CA TYR A 407 1.26 6.94 -25.22
C TYR A 407 2.21 6.24 -26.21
N SER A 408 3.53 6.34 -26.03
CA SER A 408 4.52 5.86 -27.01
C SER A 408 4.45 4.35 -27.27
N ILE A 409 3.94 3.57 -26.31
CA ILE A 409 3.75 2.12 -26.47
C ILE A 409 2.70 1.76 -27.53
N ILE A 410 1.70 2.62 -27.75
CA ILE A 410 0.57 2.35 -28.66
C ILE A 410 1.02 2.17 -30.12
N PRO A 411 1.72 3.13 -30.75
CA PRO A 411 2.20 2.95 -32.12
C PRO A 411 3.22 1.81 -32.24
N GLU A 412 4.04 1.57 -31.23
CA GLU A 412 5.00 0.47 -31.24
C GLU A 412 4.28 -0.89 -31.19
N LEU A 413 3.29 -1.06 -30.33
CA LEU A 413 2.48 -2.27 -30.29
C LEU A 413 1.70 -2.47 -31.60
N LEU A 414 1.09 -1.40 -32.14
CA LEU A 414 0.35 -1.46 -33.40
C LEU A 414 1.21 -1.99 -34.55
N SER A 415 2.50 -1.62 -34.59
CA SER A 415 3.43 -2.13 -35.62
C SER A 415 3.77 -3.62 -35.51
N ARG A 416 3.52 -4.22 -34.33
CA ARG A 416 3.79 -5.63 -34.03
C ARG A 416 2.57 -6.51 -34.23
N LEU A 417 1.36 -5.94 -34.09
CA LEU A 417 0.12 -6.69 -34.17
C LEU A 417 -0.13 -7.22 -35.58
N PRO A 418 -0.68 -8.44 -35.71
CA PRO A 418 -1.08 -8.96 -37.00
C PRO A 418 -2.27 -8.18 -37.55
N LYS A 419 -2.44 -8.17 -38.87
CA LYS A 419 -3.44 -7.33 -39.57
C LYS A 419 -4.90 -7.61 -39.20
N HIS A 420 -5.18 -8.78 -38.62
CA HIS A 420 -6.53 -9.17 -38.18
C HIS A 420 -6.85 -8.73 -36.75
N ALA A 421 -5.91 -8.12 -36.02
CA ALA A 421 -6.24 -7.36 -34.82
C ALA A 421 -7.18 -6.21 -35.22
N LYS A 422 -8.31 -6.09 -34.52
CA LYS A 422 -9.38 -5.16 -34.88
C LYS A 422 -9.06 -3.74 -34.45
N ARG A 423 -8.57 -3.57 -33.23
CA ARG A 423 -8.26 -2.26 -32.63
C ARG A 423 -7.05 -2.39 -31.71
N CYS A 424 -6.23 -1.35 -31.65
CA CYS A 424 -5.25 -1.11 -30.60
C CYS A 424 -5.42 0.34 -30.15
N CYS A 425 -5.71 0.55 -28.86
CA CYS A 425 -6.05 1.88 -28.36
C CYS A 425 -5.59 2.10 -26.92
N GLY A 426 -5.42 3.36 -26.56
CA GLY A 426 -4.97 3.84 -25.27
C GLY A 426 -5.83 5.00 -24.76
N PHE A 427 -6.31 4.88 -23.54
CA PHE A 427 -7.01 5.94 -22.81
C PHE A 427 -6.68 5.82 -21.32
N GLY A 428 -7.01 6.82 -20.51
CA GLY A 428 -6.88 6.69 -19.07
C GLY A 428 -6.61 7.99 -18.34
N HIS A 429 -6.05 7.81 -17.15
CA HIS A 429 -5.85 8.86 -16.17
C HIS A 429 -4.49 9.50 -16.42
N LEU A 430 -4.49 10.65 -17.10
CA LEU A 430 -3.24 11.37 -17.36
C LEU A 430 -2.67 11.96 -16.06
N GLY A 431 -3.56 12.26 -15.10
CA GLY A 431 -3.22 12.85 -13.80
C GLY A 431 -2.22 12.06 -12.96
N ASP A 432 -2.32 10.72 -13.00
CA ASP A 432 -1.54 9.79 -12.17
C ASP A 432 -0.64 8.85 -13.00
N GLY A 433 -0.61 9.04 -14.33
CA GLY A 433 0.22 8.26 -15.25
C GLY A 433 -0.29 6.85 -15.51
N ASN A 434 -1.60 6.59 -15.35
CA ASN A 434 -2.24 5.30 -15.62
C ASN A 434 -2.84 5.20 -17.04
N LEU A 435 -2.26 4.33 -17.88
CA LEU A 435 -2.73 4.00 -19.22
C LEU A 435 -3.52 2.67 -19.23
N HIS A 436 -4.76 2.73 -19.72
CA HIS A 436 -5.56 1.58 -20.15
C HIS A 436 -5.27 1.25 -21.61
N LEU A 437 -4.32 0.33 -21.82
CA LEU A 437 -3.97 -0.21 -23.13
C LEU A 437 -4.89 -1.39 -23.48
N ASN A 438 -5.56 -1.33 -24.63
CA ASN A 438 -6.46 -2.40 -25.06
C ASN A 438 -6.21 -2.77 -26.52
N VAL A 439 -6.21 -4.08 -26.79
CA VAL A 439 -6.27 -4.64 -28.14
C VAL A 439 -7.55 -5.45 -28.26
N THR A 440 -8.26 -5.35 -29.38
CA THR A 440 -9.46 -6.17 -29.63
C THR A 440 -9.31 -7.03 -30.87
N SER A 441 -9.99 -8.17 -30.85
CA SER A 441 -10.11 -9.12 -31.95
C SER A 441 -11.52 -9.71 -31.95
N LYS A 442 -11.91 -10.40 -33.02
CA LYS A 442 -13.25 -11.03 -33.06
C LYS A 442 -13.41 -12.10 -31.97
N GLU A 443 -12.40 -12.94 -31.82
CA GLU A 443 -12.32 -14.06 -30.88
C GLU A 443 -10.90 -14.09 -30.28
N TYR A 444 -10.70 -14.89 -29.23
CA TYR A 444 -9.36 -15.10 -28.68
C TYR A 444 -8.42 -15.71 -29.73
N ASP A 445 -7.22 -15.16 -29.80
CA ASP A 445 -6.18 -15.50 -30.76
C ASP A 445 -4.80 -15.50 -30.07
N HIS A 446 -4.07 -16.60 -30.22
CA HIS A 446 -2.74 -16.78 -29.63
C HIS A 446 -1.66 -15.93 -30.31
N GLU A 447 -1.72 -15.72 -31.62
CA GLU A 447 -0.74 -14.91 -32.37
C GLU A 447 -0.82 -13.43 -31.96
N ILE A 448 -2.04 -12.94 -31.73
CA ILE A 448 -2.24 -11.61 -31.16
C ILE A 448 -1.68 -11.55 -29.73
N LEU A 449 -1.96 -12.55 -28.90
CA LEU A 449 -1.43 -12.59 -27.53
C LEU A 449 0.10 -12.58 -27.51
N ASP A 450 0.75 -13.42 -28.32
CA ASP A 450 2.21 -13.54 -28.40
C ASP A 450 2.88 -12.27 -28.96
N SER A 451 2.14 -11.47 -29.74
CA SER A 451 2.60 -10.16 -30.20
C SER A 451 2.59 -9.11 -29.09
N ILE A 452 1.70 -9.28 -28.09
CA ILE A 452 1.50 -8.39 -26.96
C ILE A 452 2.33 -8.80 -25.74
N GLU A 453 2.38 -10.09 -25.41
CA GLU A 453 3.08 -10.65 -24.24
C GLU A 453 4.30 -11.47 -24.70
N PRO A 454 5.48 -11.25 -24.09
CA PRO A 454 5.76 -10.40 -22.93
C PRO A 454 6.04 -8.92 -23.27
N PHE A 455 5.94 -8.50 -24.54
CA PHE A 455 6.36 -7.18 -25.02
C PHE A 455 5.84 -6.02 -24.16
N VAL A 456 4.55 -5.95 -23.84
CA VAL A 456 3.96 -4.87 -23.03
C VAL A 456 4.58 -4.81 -21.63
N PHE A 457 4.84 -5.95 -21.01
CA PHE A 457 5.44 -6.01 -19.68
C PHE A 457 6.93 -5.63 -19.71
N GLU A 458 7.68 -6.10 -20.71
CA GLU A 458 9.08 -5.72 -20.92
C GLU A 458 9.20 -4.22 -21.20
N TRP A 459 8.33 -3.69 -22.06
CA TRP A 459 8.27 -2.27 -22.37
C TRP A 459 7.98 -1.44 -21.12
N THR A 460 6.96 -1.83 -20.36
CA THR A 460 6.62 -1.17 -19.09
C THR A 460 7.81 -1.20 -18.13
N SER A 461 8.48 -2.35 -17.99
CA SER A 461 9.66 -2.51 -17.11
C SER A 461 10.84 -1.64 -17.54
N LYS A 462 11.11 -1.53 -18.85
CA LYS A 462 12.16 -0.68 -19.43
C LYS A 462 12.05 0.78 -18.97
N TYR A 463 10.83 1.30 -18.83
CA TYR A 463 10.57 2.66 -18.35
C TYR A 463 10.28 2.75 -16.85
N ARG A 464 10.59 1.69 -16.09
CA ARG A 464 10.34 1.56 -14.65
C ARG A 464 8.87 1.79 -14.27
N GLY A 465 7.97 1.39 -15.15
CA GLY A 465 6.52 1.45 -14.96
C GLY A 465 5.96 0.31 -14.11
N SER A 466 4.65 0.38 -13.85
CA SER A 466 3.88 -0.68 -13.17
C SER A 466 3.06 -1.48 -14.16
N ILE A 467 3.11 -2.82 -14.13
CA ILE A 467 2.27 -3.70 -14.97
C ILE A 467 0.80 -3.81 -14.49
N SER A 468 0.51 -3.23 -13.32
CA SER A 468 -0.85 -2.96 -12.85
C SER A 468 -0.86 -1.66 -12.07
N ALA A 469 -1.55 -0.65 -12.60
CA ALA A 469 -1.70 0.62 -11.92
C ALA A 469 -2.77 0.54 -10.84
N GLU A 470 -3.95 -0.01 -11.17
CA GLU A 470 -5.12 0.01 -10.28
C GLU A 470 -5.87 -1.32 -10.16
N HIS A 471 -5.83 -2.19 -11.17
CA HIS A 471 -6.65 -3.42 -11.16
C HIS A 471 -6.13 -4.53 -10.22
N GLY A 472 -4.89 -4.41 -9.75
CA GLY A 472 -4.23 -5.42 -8.93
C GLY A 472 -3.56 -6.54 -9.73
N ILE A 473 -3.13 -7.58 -9.04
CA ILE A 473 -2.40 -8.71 -9.62
C ILE A 473 -3.33 -9.89 -9.89
N GLY A 474 -4.17 -10.24 -8.92
CA GLY A 474 -5.07 -11.38 -8.96
C GLY A 474 -4.40 -12.66 -9.41
N PHE A 475 -5.15 -13.48 -10.14
CA PHE A 475 -4.68 -14.70 -10.77
C PHE A 475 -3.97 -14.43 -12.10
N LEU A 476 -4.50 -13.48 -12.90
CA LEU A 476 -4.07 -13.29 -14.28
C LEU A 476 -2.65 -12.70 -14.41
N LYS A 477 -2.21 -11.86 -13.46
CA LYS A 477 -0.92 -11.15 -13.56
C LYS A 477 0.17 -11.70 -12.64
N THR A 478 -0.10 -12.72 -11.84
CA THR A 478 0.84 -13.24 -10.83
C THR A 478 2.21 -13.59 -11.41
N LYS A 479 2.25 -14.19 -12.62
CA LYS A 479 3.49 -14.60 -13.30
C LYS A 479 4.35 -13.44 -13.81
N PHE A 480 3.78 -12.23 -13.90
CA PHE A 480 4.44 -11.06 -14.50
C PHE A 480 4.93 -10.03 -13.47
N VAL A 481 4.60 -10.19 -12.18
CA VAL A 481 4.94 -9.21 -11.12
C VAL A 481 6.42 -8.79 -11.08
N HIS A 482 7.34 -9.68 -11.49
CA HIS A 482 8.78 -9.39 -11.54
C HIS A 482 9.16 -8.24 -12.48
N TYR A 483 8.33 -7.87 -13.44
CA TYR A 483 8.57 -6.72 -14.31
C TYR A 483 8.49 -5.38 -13.57
N SER A 484 7.80 -5.32 -12.42
CA SER A 484 7.63 -4.08 -11.64
C SER A 484 8.17 -4.15 -10.21
N LYS A 485 8.61 -5.33 -9.74
CA LYS A 485 9.05 -5.52 -8.36
C LYS A 485 10.36 -6.29 -8.30
N SER A 486 11.27 -5.80 -7.46
CA SER A 486 12.53 -6.47 -7.18
C SER A 486 12.32 -7.75 -6.39
N ARG A 487 13.21 -8.73 -6.57
CA ARG A 487 13.18 -10.00 -5.83
C ARG A 487 13.10 -9.82 -4.31
N ASN A 488 13.82 -8.85 -3.74
CA ASN A 488 13.77 -8.56 -2.30
C ASN A 488 12.38 -8.10 -1.84
N SER A 489 11.72 -7.25 -2.66
CA SER A 489 10.34 -6.84 -2.38
C SER A 489 9.40 -8.04 -2.40
N LEU A 490 9.62 -8.96 -3.34
CA LEU A 490 8.78 -10.15 -3.47
C LEU A 490 8.98 -11.14 -2.34
N ASN A 491 10.21 -11.32 -1.89
CA ASN A 491 10.53 -12.15 -0.74
C ASN A 491 9.90 -11.57 0.54
N LEU A 492 9.96 -10.25 0.74
CA LEU A 492 9.27 -9.59 1.84
C LEU A 492 7.75 -9.81 1.81
N MET A 493 7.11 -9.70 0.63
CA MET A 493 5.68 -10.00 0.49
C MET A 493 5.37 -11.46 0.85
N LYS A 494 6.22 -12.42 0.47
CA LYS A 494 6.08 -13.83 0.85
C LYS A 494 6.22 -14.04 2.35
N ASP A 495 7.17 -13.36 2.99
CA ASP A 495 7.36 -13.47 4.44
C ASP A 495 6.17 -12.90 5.22
N LEU A 496 5.63 -11.76 4.76
CA LEU A 496 4.37 -11.21 5.30
C LEU A 496 3.19 -12.17 5.06
N LYS A 497 3.10 -12.79 3.89
CA LYS A 497 2.06 -13.80 3.62
C LYS A 497 2.15 -14.99 4.57
N LYS A 498 3.35 -15.54 4.78
CA LYS A 498 3.57 -16.66 5.73
C LYS A 498 3.22 -16.27 7.15
N LEU A 499 3.50 -15.02 7.56
CA LEU A 499 3.11 -14.52 8.87
C LEU A 499 1.59 -14.45 9.04
N MET A 500 0.90 -13.91 8.04
CA MET A 500 -0.54 -13.62 8.12
C MET A 500 -1.42 -14.85 7.85
N ASP A 501 -0.93 -15.78 7.04
CA ASP A 501 -1.63 -17.00 6.65
C ASP A 501 -0.62 -18.14 6.37
N PRO A 502 -0.14 -18.81 7.44
CA PRO A 502 0.88 -19.87 7.32
C PRO A 502 0.43 -21.08 6.50
N LYS A 503 -0.88 -21.39 6.48
CA LYS A 503 -1.45 -22.50 5.71
C LYS A 503 -1.77 -22.13 4.26
N GLY A 504 -1.72 -20.84 3.93
CA GLY A 504 -2.03 -20.35 2.58
C GLY A 504 -3.51 -20.50 2.21
N ILE A 505 -4.42 -20.58 3.17
CA ILE A 505 -5.85 -20.80 2.91
C ILE A 505 -6.54 -19.57 2.32
N LEU A 506 -6.06 -18.36 2.59
CA LEU A 506 -6.65 -17.11 2.12
C LEU A 506 -6.21 -16.79 0.69
N ASN A 507 -7.18 -16.85 -0.22
CA ASN A 507 -7.07 -16.49 -1.62
C ASN A 507 -5.82 -17.13 -2.30
N PRO A 508 -5.71 -18.47 -2.32
CA PRO A 508 -4.59 -19.16 -2.95
C PRO A 508 -4.55 -18.91 -4.47
N TYR A 509 -3.45 -19.33 -5.12
CA TYR A 509 -3.24 -19.22 -6.59
C TYR A 509 -3.00 -17.80 -7.12
N LYS A 510 -3.46 -16.79 -6.38
CA LYS A 510 -3.31 -15.36 -6.71
C LYS A 510 -2.07 -14.72 -6.08
N GLN A 511 -1.32 -15.51 -5.30
CA GLN A 511 -0.05 -15.14 -4.67
C GLN A 511 1.13 -15.58 -5.53
N MET A 512 2.24 -14.86 -5.42
CA MET A 512 3.42 -15.05 -6.26
C MET A 512 3.99 -16.46 -6.26
N TRP A 513 3.96 -17.10 -7.43
CA TRP A 513 4.66 -18.34 -7.72
C TRP A 513 6.14 -18.06 -8.01
N ASN A 514 6.99 -19.01 -7.64
CA ASN A 514 8.44 -18.91 -7.59
C ASN A 514 9.10 -18.32 -8.86
N ILE A 515 9.47 -17.03 -8.81
CA ILE A 515 10.59 -16.51 -9.59
C ILE A 515 11.86 -17.15 -9.01
N ARG A 516 12.34 -18.21 -9.68
CA ARG A 516 13.68 -18.84 -9.54
C ARG A 516 14.39 -18.58 -8.20
N GLU A 517 14.02 -19.33 -7.17
CA GLU A 517 14.91 -19.59 -6.04
C GLU A 517 15.13 -21.09 -5.96
N SER A 518 16.35 -21.55 -6.24
CA SER A 518 17.02 -22.68 -5.56
C SER A 518 18.29 -23.08 -6.32
N ILE A 519 19.23 -22.16 -6.58
CA ILE A 519 20.60 -22.61 -6.86
C ILE A 519 21.26 -22.94 -5.53
N SER A 520 21.33 -21.99 -4.59
CA SER A 520 21.96 -22.23 -3.28
C SER A 520 21.22 -23.27 -2.42
N LEU A 521 19.88 -23.34 -2.49
CA LEU A 521 19.09 -24.35 -1.79
C LEU A 521 19.20 -25.75 -2.45
N ALA A 522 19.26 -25.83 -3.79
CA ALA A 522 19.54 -27.10 -4.46
C ALA A 522 20.97 -27.58 -4.17
N LEU A 523 21.96 -26.68 -4.14
CA LEU A 523 23.34 -27.03 -3.78
C LEU A 523 23.45 -27.47 -2.31
N LEU A 524 22.71 -26.83 -1.38
CA LEU A 524 22.62 -27.28 0.01
C LEU A 524 21.94 -28.64 0.17
N SER A 525 21.02 -29.00 -0.74
CA SER A 525 20.43 -30.35 -0.76
C SER A 525 21.38 -31.43 -1.29
N GLU A 526 22.45 -31.02 -1.99
CA GLU A 526 23.49 -31.91 -2.51
C GLU A 526 24.63 -32.13 -1.50
N GLY A 527 24.74 -31.31 -0.43
CA GLY A 527 25.69 -31.50 0.66
C GLY A 527 26.19 -30.19 1.31
N TYR A 528 27.45 -30.17 1.74
CA TYR A 528 28.09 -28.99 2.32
C TYR A 528 28.52 -27.98 1.25
N LEU A 529 28.27 -26.69 1.50
CA LEU A 529 28.43 -25.62 0.53
C LEU A 529 29.48 -24.59 0.98
N TYR A 530 30.60 -24.51 0.27
CA TYR A 530 31.60 -23.46 0.41
C TYR A 530 31.20 -22.24 -0.43
N LYS A 531 30.97 -21.10 0.22
CA LYS A 531 30.50 -19.87 -0.41
C LYS A 531 31.54 -18.77 -0.34
N TYR A 532 31.79 -18.14 -1.48
CA TYR A 532 32.69 -17.00 -1.62
C TYR A 532 31.96 -15.84 -2.29
N ASP A 533 32.28 -14.64 -1.84
CA ASP A 533 31.68 -13.39 -2.30
C ASP A 533 32.82 -12.47 -2.69
N ILE A 534 33.02 -12.30 -3.99
CA ILE A 534 34.14 -11.57 -4.60
C ILE A 534 33.63 -10.65 -5.69
N SER A 535 34.39 -9.61 -6.04
CA SER A 535 34.10 -8.75 -7.18
C SER A 535 35.23 -8.84 -8.19
N LEU A 536 34.90 -9.06 -9.47
CA LEU A 536 35.83 -9.21 -10.59
C LEU A 536 35.46 -8.23 -11.72
N PRO A 537 36.45 -7.78 -12.52
CA PRO A 537 36.19 -7.02 -13.73
C PRO A 537 35.22 -7.73 -14.68
N HIS A 538 34.39 -6.97 -15.40
CA HIS A 538 33.31 -7.51 -16.25
C HIS A 538 33.82 -8.48 -17.34
N ASP A 539 34.99 -8.18 -17.92
CA ASP A 539 35.64 -8.99 -18.96
C ASP A 539 36.12 -10.36 -18.44
N SER A 540 36.27 -10.50 -17.12
CA SER A 540 36.83 -11.66 -16.45
C SER A 540 35.84 -12.30 -15.46
N PHE A 541 34.58 -11.84 -15.45
CA PHE A 541 33.56 -12.12 -14.42
C PHE A 541 33.33 -13.62 -14.17
N TYR A 542 33.36 -14.46 -15.22
CA TYR A 542 33.15 -15.92 -15.09
C TYR A 542 34.45 -16.75 -15.19
N SER A 543 35.61 -16.11 -15.37
CA SER A 543 36.88 -16.81 -15.64
C SER A 543 37.37 -17.71 -14.50
N ILE A 544 36.99 -17.39 -13.26
CA ILE A 544 37.46 -18.11 -12.07
C ILE A 544 36.83 -19.50 -11.92
N ILE A 545 35.61 -19.72 -12.43
CA ILE A 545 34.88 -20.99 -12.29
C ILE A 545 35.61 -22.15 -12.99
N PRO A 546 35.95 -22.08 -14.30
CA PRO A 546 36.64 -23.17 -14.99
C PRO A 546 38.04 -23.41 -14.42
N GLU A 547 38.74 -22.35 -13.99
CA GLU A 547 40.10 -22.46 -13.44
C GLU A 547 40.12 -23.05 -12.02
N LEU A 548 39.14 -22.70 -11.19
CA LEU A 548 38.94 -23.36 -9.90
C LEU A 548 38.57 -24.83 -10.10
N THR A 549 37.66 -25.13 -11.04
CA THR A 549 37.18 -26.50 -11.30
C THR A 549 38.31 -27.47 -11.66
N LYS A 550 39.36 -27.03 -12.38
CA LYS A 550 40.55 -27.84 -12.70
C LYS A 550 41.37 -28.24 -11.47
N ARG A 551 41.26 -27.49 -10.37
CA ARG A 551 42.05 -27.69 -9.14
C ARG A 551 41.27 -28.45 -8.06
N LEU A 552 39.97 -28.58 -8.25
CA LEU A 552 39.10 -29.24 -7.29
C LEU A 552 39.28 -30.77 -7.34
N PRO A 553 39.30 -31.45 -6.18
CA PRO A 553 39.33 -32.92 -6.13
C PRO A 553 38.12 -33.54 -6.84
N SER A 554 38.28 -34.78 -7.33
CA SER A 554 37.23 -35.50 -8.08
C SER A 554 35.94 -35.79 -7.32
N HIS A 555 35.93 -35.64 -5.99
CA HIS A 555 34.76 -35.86 -5.14
C HIS A 555 33.92 -34.58 -4.90
N ILE A 556 34.31 -33.44 -5.48
CA ILE A 556 33.46 -32.25 -5.54
C ILE A 556 32.26 -32.50 -6.45
N ILE A 557 31.08 -32.14 -5.96
CA ILE A 557 29.81 -32.34 -6.67
C ILE A 557 29.64 -31.27 -7.76
N ARG A 558 29.87 -30.00 -7.40
CA ARG A 558 29.65 -28.88 -8.32
C ARG A 558 30.45 -27.64 -7.92
N CYS A 559 30.96 -26.93 -8.91
CA CYS A 559 31.50 -25.57 -8.80
C CYS A 559 30.69 -24.66 -9.72
N CYS A 560 30.05 -23.63 -9.18
CA CYS A 560 29.23 -22.71 -9.97
C CYS A 560 29.27 -21.31 -9.37
N GLY A 561 28.99 -20.30 -10.18
CA GLY A 561 28.93 -18.92 -9.73
C GLY A 561 27.74 -18.19 -10.33
N TYR A 562 27.13 -17.30 -9.55
CA TYR A 562 26.08 -16.40 -9.96
C TYR A 562 26.33 -15.04 -9.31
N GLY A 563 25.84 -13.94 -9.87
CA GLY A 563 26.02 -12.63 -9.24
C GLY A 563 25.60 -11.45 -10.10
N HIS A 564 25.93 -10.25 -9.64
CA HIS A 564 25.54 -8.98 -10.24
C HIS A 564 26.59 -8.55 -11.27
N ILE A 565 26.41 -8.97 -12.53
CA ILE A 565 27.37 -8.67 -13.61
C ILE A 565 27.56 -7.17 -13.84
N GLY A 566 26.54 -6.35 -13.58
CA GLY A 566 26.61 -4.89 -13.73
C GLY A 566 27.54 -4.20 -12.73
N ASP A 567 27.81 -4.85 -11.59
CA ASP A 567 28.65 -4.32 -10.51
C ASP A 567 29.90 -5.19 -10.27
N GLY A 568 30.16 -6.16 -11.15
CA GLY A 568 31.29 -7.08 -11.05
C GLY A 568 31.18 -8.12 -9.92
N ASN A 569 30.06 -8.23 -9.19
CA ASN A 569 29.95 -9.11 -8.02
C ASN A 569 29.64 -10.56 -8.41
N LEU A 570 30.45 -11.51 -7.93
CA LEU A 570 30.30 -12.95 -8.14
C LEU A 570 30.19 -13.69 -6.81
N HIS A 571 29.08 -14.42 -6.63
CA HIS A 571 28.90 -15.45 -5.60
C HIS A 571 29.36 -16.79 -6.14
N LEU A 572 30.55 -17.21 -5.74
CA LEU A 572 31.14 -18.49 -6.11
C LEU A 572 30.77 -19.56 -5.07
N ASN A 573 30.28 -20.69 -5.55
CA ASN A 573 29.74 -21.78 -4.75
C ASN A 573 30.40 -23.10 -5.16
N VAL A 574 30.99 -23.80 -4.19
CA VAL A 574 31.56 -25.14 -4.37
C VAL A 574 30.87 -26.10 -3.40
N THR A 575 30.41 -27.25 -3.91
CA THR A 575 29.59 -28.21 -3.15
C THR A 575 30.31 -29.53 -3.01
N SER A 576 30.37 -30.06 -1.79
CA SER A 576 30.86 -31.41 -1.45
C SER A 576 29.77 -32.16 -0.68
N LYS A 577 29.89 -33.49 -0.53
CA LYS A 577 28.91 -34.27 0.24
C LYS A 577 28.88 -33.87 1.72
N GLU A 578 30.06 -33.64 2.31
CA GLU A 578 30.26 -33.24 3.70
C GLU A 578 31.33 -32.15 3.80
N TYR A 579 31.43 -31.50 4.96
CA TYR A 579 32.51 -30.55 5.22
C TYR A 579 33.86 -31.27 5.26
N ASP A 580 34.77 -30.86 4.38
CA ASP A 580 36.17 -31.26 4.35
C ASP A 580 37.06 -30.01 4.46
N HIS A 581 37.96 -30.01 5.45
CA HIS A 581 38.89 -28.91 5.65
C HIS A 581 39.94 -28.82 4.55
N ASN A 582 40.36 -29.95 3.96
CA ASN A 582 41.38 -29.99 2.90
C ASN A 582 40.90 -29.28 1.61
N ILE A 583 39.57 -29.20 1.41
CA ILE A 583 38.98 -28.44 0.32
C ILE A 583 39.22 -26.93 0.51
N LEU A 584 39.18 -26.42 1.76
CA LEU A 584 39.43 -24.99 2.04
C LEU A 584 40.87 -24.60 1.72
N ASP A 585 41.83 -25.48 2.03
CA ASP A 585 43.25 -25.25 1.74
C ASP A 585 43.53 -25.10 0.24
N VAL A 586 42.65 -25.63 -0.61
CA VAL A 586 42.72 -25.48 -2.08
C VAL A 586 41.92 -24.27 -2.56
N ILE A 587 40.67 -24.10 -2.08
CA ILE A 587 39.76 -23.08 -2.62
C ILE A 587 40.12 -21.68 -2.09
N GLU A 588 40.34 -21.54 -0.78
CA GLU A 588 40.42 -20.21 -0.16
C GLU A 588 41.63 -19.40 -0.61
N PRO A 589 42.87 -19.96 -0.67
CA PRO A 589 44.01 -19.24 -1.22
C PRO A 589 43.82 -18.92 -2.71
N PHE A 590 43.34 -19.90 -3.49
CA PHE A 590 43.17 -19.73 -4.94
C PHE A 590 42.16 -18.62 -5.27
N VAL A 591 41.00 -18.60 -4.59
CA VAL A 591 39.95 -17.62 -4.87
C VAL A 591 40.46 -16.20 -4.63
N TYR A 592 41.17 -15.95 -3.53
CA TYR A 592 41.67 -14.62 -3.21
C TYR A 592 42.89 -14.21 -4.05
N GLU A 593 43.81 -15.13 -4.35
CA GLU A 593 44.92 -14.90 -5.27
C GLU A 593 44.44 -14.60 -6.69
N TRP A 594 43.46 -15.37 -7.20
CA TRP A 594 42.86 -15.16 -8.50
C TRP A 594 42.14 -13.82 -8.59
N THR A 595 41.38 -13.50 -7.55
CA THR A 595 40.71 -12.20 -7.41
C THR A 595 41.73 -11.06 -7.42
N SER A 596 42.82 -11.19 -6.67
CA SER A 596 43.91 -10.21 -6.63
C SER A 596 44.62 -10.04 -7.98
N LYS A 597 44.93 -11.16 -8.66
CA LYS A 597 45.54 -11.18 -9.99
C LYS A 597 44.72 -10.41 -11.02
N LEU A 598 43.40 -10.54 -10.96
CA LEU A 598 42.46 -9.82 -11.82
C LEU A 598 42.14 -8.40 -11.33
N ARG A 599 42.84 -7.89 -10.31
CA ARG A 599 42.57 -6.59 -9.67
C ARG A 599 41.13 -6.46 -9.14
N GLY A 600 40.53 -7.58 -8.76
CA GLY A 600 39.23 -7.66 -8.13
C GLY A 600 39.27 -7.41 -6.61
N SER A 601 38.11 -7.46 -5.98
CA SER A 601 37.94 -7.31 -4.53
C SER A 601 37.55 -8.63 -3.88
N VAL A 602 38.22 -9.01 -2.78
CA VAL A 602 37.91 -10.22 -1.97
C VAL A 602 36.58 -10.13 -1.21
N SER A 603 35.90 -9.00 -1.36
CA SER A 603 34.57 -8.71 -0.84
C SER A 603 33.75 -8.02 -1.92
N ALA A 604 32.50 -8.42 -2.05
CA ALA A 604 31.48 -7.73 -2.82
C ALA A 604 30.42 -7.19 -1.85
N GLU A 605 29.15 -7.43 -2.12
CA GLU A 605 27.98 -6.89 -1.41
C GLU A 605 27.90 -7.28 0.08
N HIS A 606 28.54 -8.38 0.50
CA HIS A 606 28.41 -8.88 1.88
C HIS A 606 29.50 -8.36 2.83
N GLY A 607 30.42 -7.54 2.35
CA GLY A 607 31.48 -6.94 3.16
C GLY A 607 32.54 -7.94 3.64
N ILE A 608 33.56 -7.41 4.33
CA ILE A 608 34.73 -8.20 4.78
C ILE A 608 34.38 -9.07 6.01
N GLY A 609 33.49 -8.59 6.89
CA GLY A 609 33.14 -9.30 8.12
C GLY A 609 34.35 -9.56 9.05
N PHE A 610 34.20 -10.46 10.03
CA PHE A 610 35.32 -10.95 10.85
C PHE A 610 36.16 -12.03 10.13
N LYS A 611 35.54 -12.76 9.19
CA LYS A 611 36.15 -13.91 8.51
C LYS A 611 37.20 -13.49 7.47
N LYS A 612 37.02 -12.35 6.78
CA LYS A 612 37.91 -11.96 5.67
C LYS A 612 38.94 -10.89 6.01
N THR A 613 39.01 -10.44 7.26
CA THR A 613 39.90 -9.36 7.70
C THR A 613 41.38 -9.66 7.43
N LYS A 614 41.77 -10.94 7.49
CA LYS A 614 43.14 -11.40 7.19
C LYS A 614 43.47 -11.35 5.69
N PHE A 615 42.47 -11.32 4.81
CA PHE A 615 42.62 -11.42 3.35
C PHE A 615 42.48 -10.08 2.61
N VAL A 616 42.21 -8.97 3.31
CA VAL A 616 42.03 -7.64 2.70
C VAL A 616 43.26 -7.16 1.91
N HIS A 617 44.44 -7.66 2.29
CA HIS A 617 45.70 -7.35 1.60
C HIS A 617 45.73 -7.81 0.13
N TYR A 618 44.88 -8.77 -0.26
CA TYR A 618 44.71 -9.17 -1.67
C TYR A 618 44.00 -8.10 -2.51
N SER A 619 43.30 -7.14 -1.90
CA SER A 619 42.53 -6.10 -2.60
C SER A 619 43.01 -4.68 -2.33
N LYS A 620 43.91 -4.48 -1.37
CA LYS A 620 44.40 -3.16 -0.93
C LYS A 620 45.89 -3.23 -0.64
N SER A 621 46.63 -2.22 -1.12
CA SER A 621 48.07 -2.12 -0.82
C SER A 621 48.32 -1.90 0.66
N GLN A 622 49.53 -2.25 1.13
CA GLN A 622 49.93 -2.02 2.52
C GLN A 622 49.83 -0.55 2.92
N SER A 623 50.17 0.37 2.00
CA SER A 623 50.04 1.81 2.19
C SER A 623 48.57 2.23 2.36
N SER A 624 47.66 1.67 1.56
CA SER A 624 46.22 1.91 1.69
C SER A 624 45.67 1.38 3.01
N LEU A 625 46.14 0.21 3.45
CA LEU A 625 45.77 -0.38 4.74
C LEU A 625 46.28 0.45 5.91
N ASN A 626 47.50 0.98 5.83
CA ASN A 626 48.04 1.87 6.85
C ASN A 626 47.27 3.20 6.88
N LEU A 627 46.99 3.80 5.73
CA LEU A 627 46.17 5.02 5.65
C LEU A 627 44.74 4.80 6.18
N MET A 628 44.10 3.67 5.85
CA MET A 628 42.79 3.34 6.40
C MET A 628 42.84 3.18 7.94
N LYS A 629 43.93 2.62 8.48
CA LYS A 629 44.15 2.57 9.93
C LYS A 629 44.34 3.96 10.53
N ASP A 630 45.07 4.84 9.86
CA ASP A 630 45.36 6.18 10.37
C ASP A 630 44.12 7.10 10.28
N ILE A 631 43.36 7.05 9.19
CA ILE A 631 42.05 7.73 9.07
C ILE A 631 41.10 7.24 10.16
N LYS A 632 41.07 5.93 10.43
CA LYS A 632 40.23 5.37 11.50
C LYS A 632 40.67 5.84 12.88
N LYS A 633 41.97 5.95 13.15
CA LYS A 633 42.51 6.52 14.40
C LYS A 633 42.12 8.00 14.56
N ILE A 634 42.05 8.76 13.48
CA ILE A 634 41.69 10.19 13.52
C ILE A 634 40.18 10.38 13.71
N MET A 635 39.37 9.61 12.97
CA MET A 635 37.90 9.79 12.92
C MET A 635 37.16 9.04 14.02
N ASP A 636 37.75 7.98 14.55
CA ASP A 636 37.22 7.22 15.68
C ASP A 636 38.36 6.87 16.65
N PRO A 637 39.00 7.89 17.24
CA PRO A 637 40.14 7.72 18.15
C PRO A 637 39.80 6.83 19.34
N ASN A 638 38.51 6.72 19.65
CA ASN A 638 37.96 5.97 20.77
C ASN A 638 37.37 4.61 20.35
N GLY A 639 37.49 4.20 19.09
CA GLY A 639 37.11 2.87 18.60
C GLY A 639 35.62 2.51 18.70
N ILE A 640 34.73 3.49 18.77
CA ILE A 640 33.31 3.34 19.11
C ILE A 640 32.46 2.88 17.91
N LEU A 641 32.90 3.13 16.69
CA LEU A 641 32.21 2.74 15.46
C LEU A 641 32.72 1.36 14.98
N ASN A 642 31.91 0.31 15.19
CA ASN A 642 32.14 -1.10 14.77
C ASN A 642 33.23 -1.85 15.59
N PRO A 643 33.09 -1.92 16.93
CA PRO A 643 34.08 -2.55 17.81
C PRO A 643 34.26 -4.04 17.47
N TYR A 644 35.47 -4.59 17.65
CA TYR A 644 35.87 -5.99 17.36
C TYR A 644 36.08 -6.37 15.89
N LYS A 645 35.73 -5.52 14.92
CA LYS A 645 36.30 -5.58 13.57
C LYS A 645 37.69 -4.91 13.48
N SER A 646 38.18 -4.38 14.61
CA SER A 646 39.55 -3.95 14.91
C SER A 646 39.81 -3.98 16.44
N ILE A 647 41.08 -3.86 16.84
CA ILE A 647 41.74 -4.27 18.09
C ILE A 647 41.30 -3.44 19.35
N TRP A 648 40.61 -4.08 20.31
CA TRP A 648 40.47 -3.86 21.79
C TRP A 648 39.49 -2.83 22.48
N GLU A 649 39.35 -3.03 23.83
CA GLU A 649 38.25 -2.89 24.86
C GLU A 649 37.84 -1.50 25.48
N PRO A 650 36.77 -1.42 26.34
CA PRO A 650 35.85 -0.25 26.43
C PRO A 650 35.87 0.58 27.74
N ARG A 651 35.37 1.85 27.69
CA ARG A 651 34.49 2.47 28.72
C ARG A 651 33.88 3.85 28.34
N GLU A 652 32.62 4.00 28.79
CA GLU A 652 31.70 5.13 29.14
C GLU A 652 31.57 6.44 28.34
N ARG A 653 30.31 6.91 28.19
CA ARG A 653 29.86 8.18 27.58
C ARG A 653 28.93 8.95 28.53
N ILE A 654 29.02 10.29 28.45
CA ILE A 654 28.20 11.30 29.13
C ILE A 654 27.10 11.84 28.19
N THR A 655 25.96 12.27 28.75
CA THR A 655 24.85 12.99 28.08
C THR A 655 24.54 14.31 28.79
N ASP A 656 24.22 15.36 28.04
CA ASP A 656 23.91 16.72 28.54
C ASP A 656 22.43 17.16 28.40
N ALA A 657 22.09 18.15 29.24
CA ALA A 657 20.80 18.82 29.54
C ALA A 657 20.41 19.94 28.53
N TYR A 658 19.28 20.67 28.57
CA TYR A 658 18.71 21.58 29.60
C TYR A 658 17.25 22.02 29.30
N MET A 659 16.51 22.51 30.31
CA MET A 659 15.34 23.42 30.19
C MET A 659 15.30 24.42 31.37
N CYS A 660 14.85 25.66 31.13
CA CYS A 660 14.72 26.74 32.13
C CYS A 660 13.25 27.16 32.38
N ASP A 661 13.00 27.58 33.62
CA ASP A 661 11.80 28.17 34.26
C ASP A 661 10.55 27.29 34.43
N GLY A 662 10.61 26.42 35.44
CA GLY A 662 9.55 25.53 35.89
C GLY A 662 9.57 24.17 35.18
N PHE A 663 8.92 23.15 35.78
CA PHE A 663 8.85 21.83 35.15
C PHE A 663 7.59 21.73 34.27
N LEU A 664 7.80 21.41 32.99
CA LEU A 664 6.76 21.25 31.99
C LEU A 664 6.53 19.76 31.69
N PHE A 665 5.33 19.29 31.99
CA PHE A 665 4.83 18.01 31.50
C PHE A 665 4.02 18.25 30.23
N SER A 666 4.58 17.83 29.08
CA SER A 666 3.93 17.99 27.78
C SER A 666 3.52 16.64 27.21
N TYR A 667 2.25 16.55 26.82
CA TYR A 667 1.65 15.37 26.21
C TYR A 667 1.20 15.70 24.79
N ASP A 668 1.78 15.00 23.83
CA ASP A 668 1.43 15.05 22.41
C ASP A 668 0.45 13.92 22.08
N LEU A 669 -0.80 14.27 21.80
CA LEU A 669 -1.95 13.36 21.68
C LEU A 669 -2.78 13.69 20.44
N SER A 670 -3.59 12.76 19.94
CA SER A 670 -4.61 13.03 18.92
C SER A 670 -5.99 12.62 19.43
N LEU A 671 -7.02 13.44 19.20
CA LEU A 671 -8.40 13.19 19.65
C LEU A 671 -9.39 13.45 18.52
N PRO A 672 -10.54 12.73 18.48
CA PRO A 672 -11.64 13.10 17.58
C PRO A 672 -12.12 14.52 17.89
N TYR A 673 -12.52 15.27 16.86
CA TYR A 673 -12.91 16.69 16.97
C TYR A 673 -13.96 16.93 18.06
N ALA A 674 -14.98 16.07 18.15
CA ALA A 674 -16.06 16.16 19.15
C ALA A 674 -15.58 16.01 20.61
N ASN A 675 -14.37 15.50 20.83
CA ASN A 675 -13.82 15.19 22.14
C ASN A 675 -12.57 16.03 22.48
N TYR A 676 -12.11 16.88 21.56
CA TYR A 676 -10.83 17.60 21.66
C TYR A 676 -10.66 18.37 22.99
N TYR A 677 -11.70 19.08 23.46
CA TYR A 677 -11.64 19.89 24.67
C TYR A 677 -11.85 19.09 25.97
N LYS A 678 -12.52 17.93 25.90
CA LYS A 678 -12.94 17.15 27.08
C LYS A 678 -11.75 16.63 27.89
N LEU A 679 -10.63 16.31 27.23
CA LEU A 679 -9.43 15.85 27.92
C LEU A 679 -8.82 16.96 28.80
N VAL A 680 -8.82 18.20 28.30
CA VAL A 680 -8.33 19.36 29.06
C VAL A 680 -9.22 19.59 30.28
N GLU A 681 -10.55 19.59 30.10
CA GLU A 681 -11.53 19.74 31.18
C GLU A 681 -11.34 18.69 32.28
N LYS A 682 -11.22 17.41 31.88
CA LYS A 682 -11.00 16.30 32.83
C LYS A 682 -9.65 16.38 33.54
N THR A 683 -8.62 16.87 32.86
CA THR A 683 -7.31 17.09 33.48
C THR A 683 -7.38 18.22 34.53
N VAL A 684 -8.11 19.29 34.24
CA VAL A 684 -8.36 20.38 35.19
C VAL A 684 -9.15 19.89 36.41
N GLU A 685 -10.24 19.15 36.21
CA GLU A 685 -11.01 18.54 37.30
C GLU A 685 -10.15 17.65 38.20
N ARG A 686 -9.23 16.87 37.60
CA ARG A 686 -8.38 15.94 38.34
C ARG A 686 -7.30 16.64 39.17
N LEU A 687 -6.80 17.77 38.70
CA LEU A 687 -5.67 18.50 39.29
C LEU A 687 -6.06 19.76 40.07
N SER A 688 -7.35 20.10 40.17
CA SER A 688 -7.82 21.30 40.86
C SER A 688 -7.47 21.36 42.36
N GLY A 689 -7.01 20.24 42.94
CA GLY A 689 -6.55 20.15 44.33
C GLY A 689 -5.02 20.11 44.52
N CYS A 690 -4.22 20.13 43.44
CA CYS A 690 -2.76 20.00 43.52
C CYS A 690 -2.09 21.38 43.63
N SER A 691 -1.58 21.73 44.82
CA SER A 691 -0.95 23.04 45.09
C SER A 691 0.36 23.30 44.33
N SER A 692 1.01 22.25 43.82
CA SER A 692 2.23 22.31 43.02
C SER A 692 1.98 22.64 41.53
N VAL A 693 0.75 22.44 41.04
CA VAL A 693 0.35 22.76 39.66
C VAL A 693 0.12 24.27 39.51
N VAL A 694 0.82 24.89 38.58
CA VAL A 694 0.74 26.32 38.28
C VAL A 694 -0.29 26.60 37.19
N ARG A 695 -0.27 25.80 36.11
CA ARG A 695 -1.16 25.99 34.96
C ARG A 695 -1.37 24.69 34.21
N ILE A 696 -2.58 24.52 33.69
CA ILE A 696 -2.91 23.48 32.71
C ILE A 696 -3.40 24.20 31.47
N CYS A 697 -2.79 23.94 30.31
CA CYS A 697 -3.25 24.47 29.04
C CYS A 697 -3.23 23.39 27.97
N GLY A 698 -4.23 23.42 27.09
CA GLY A 698 -4.24 22.65 25.85
C GLY A 698 -4.08 23.60 24.67
N HIS A 699 -3.16 23.30 23.75
CA HIS A 699 -3.08 23.96 22.44
C HIS A 699 -2.80 22.89 21.37
N GLY A 700 -2.97 23.20 20.09
CA GLY A 700 -2.65 22.23 19.05
C GLY A 700 -3.34 22.50 17.73
N HIS A 701 -3.24 21.54 16.83
CA HIS A 701 -3.76 21.61 15.47
C HIS A 701 -5.16 21.02 15.46
N ILE A 702 -6.16 21.84 15.79
CA ILE A 702 -7.54 21.35 15.82
C ILE A 702 -7.97 20.75 14.48
N GLY A 703 -7.45 21.28 13.36
CA GLY A 703 -7.77 20.85 11.99
C GLY A 703 -7.31 19.44 11.62
N ASP A 704 -6.46 18.79 12.42
CA ASP A 704 -6.07 17.38 12.25
C ASP A 704 -6.18 16.56 13.55
N GLY A 705 -6.80 17.15 14.59
CA GLY A 705 -7.08 16.50 15.87
C GLY A 705 -5.91 16.47 16.87
N ASN A 706 -4.77 17.12 16.61
CA ASN A 706 -3.63 17.06 17.53
C ASN A 706 -3.79 18.01 18.72
N LEU A 707 -3.64 17.48 19.92
CA LEU A 707 -3.64 18.20 21.19
C LEU A 707 -2.28 18.07 21.88
N HIS A 708 -1.65 19.21 22.14
CA HIS A 708 -0.57 19.37 23.10
C HIS A 708 -1.17 19.79 24.45
N LEU A 709 -1.25 18.85 25.38
CA LEU A 709 -1.65 19.11 26.76
C LEU A 709 -0.39 19.40 27.58
N ASN A 710 -0.33 20.61 28.15
CA ASN A 710 0.80 21.09 28.94
C ASN A 710 0.35 21.34 30.37
N ILE A 711 1.10 20.79 31.31
CA ILE A 711 0.92 20.99 32.74
C ILE A 711 2.22 21.55 33.27
N THR A 712 2.17 22.75 33.85
CA THR A 712 3.34 23.36 34.48
C THR A 712 3.25 23.24 35.99
N SER A 713 4.35 22.86 36.62
CA SER A 713 4.49 22.81 38.08
C SER A 713 5.66 23.68 38.54
N LYS A 714 5.60 24.11 39.81
CA LYS A 714 6.67 24.90 40.43
C LYS A 714 7.97 24.09 40.59
N GLU A 715 7.84 22.79 40.85
CA GLU A 715 8.93 21.83 41.10
C GLU A 715 8.65 20.52 40.35
N TYR A 716 9.66 19.68 40.17
CA TYR A 716 9.49 18.38 39.54
C TYR A 716 8.87 17.43 40.54
N ASP A 717 7.60 17.13 40.32
CA ASP A 717 6.79 16.36 41.25
C ASP A 717 6.48 14.99 40.62
N HIS A 718 7.15 13.95 41.14
CA HIS A 718 6.95 12.57 40.70
C HIS A 718 5.52 12.08 40.99
N GLU A 719 4.85 12.61 42.02
CA GLU A 719 3.47 12.23 42.34
C GLU A 719 2.50 12.78 41.29
N ILE A 720 2.75 13.98 40.74
CA ILE A 720 1.99 14.50 39.59
C ILE A 720 2.14 13.56 38.40
N LEU A 721 3.37 13.13 38.07
CA LEU A 721 3.60 12.20 36.95
C LEU A 721 2.86 10.87 37.14
N ASP A 722 3.00 10.25 38.31
CA ASP A 722 2.38 8.95 38.61
C ASP A 722 0.86 9.03 38.63
N LEU A 723 0.30 10.17 39.05
CA LEU A 723 -1.13 10.45 38.99
C LEU A 723 -1.61 10.76 37.55
N MET A 724 -0.81 11.48 36.77
CA MET A 724 -1.24 12.09 35.51
C MET A 724 -1.01 11.21 34.29
N GLU A 725 0.13 10.54 34.16
CA GLU A 725 0.40 9.77 32.95
C GLU A 725 -0.70 8.69 32.72
N PRO A 726 -1.06 7.85 33.71
CA PRO A 726 -2.12 6.85 33.50
C PRO A 726 -3.46 7.52 33.21
N PHE A 727 -3.79 8.61 33.92
CA PHE A 727 -5.06 9.33 33.76
C PHE A 727 -5.22 9.92 32.36
N VAL A 728 -4.21 10.64 31.87
CA VAL A 728 -4.23 11.31 30.56
C VAL A 728 -4.36 10.27 29.45
N PHE A 729 -3.60 9.18 29.50
CA PHE A 729 -3.64 8.16 28.45
C PHE A 729 -4.91 7.30 28.52
N GLU A 730 -5.43 6.98 29.72
CA GLU A 730 -6.72 6.30 29.89
C GLU A 730 -7.87 7.14 29.34
N TRP A 731 -7.92 8.44 29.66
CA TRP A 731 -8.94 9.34 29.13
C TRP A 731 -8.79 9.56 27.63
N THR A 732 -7.57 9.64 27.12
CA THR A 732 -7.32 9.68 25.67
C THR A 732 -7.95 8.47 25.00
N SER A 733 -7.73 7.26 25.54
CA SER A 733 -8.35 6.02 25.05
C SER A 733 -9.88 6.04 25.13
N LYS A 734 -10.45 6.44 26.27
CA LYS A 734 -11.92 6.57 26.46
C LYS A 734 -12.56 7.52 25.47
N LEU A 735 -11.84 8.55 25.05
CA LEU A 735 -12.28 9.53 24.07
C LEU A 735 -11.99 9.10 22.62
N GLN A 736 -11.57 7.85 22.39
CA GLN A 736 -11.18 7.28 21.09
C GLN A 736 -10.00 8.02 20.43
N GLY A 737 -9.08 8.50 21.27
CA GLY A 737 -7.86 9.18 20.87
C GLY A 737 -6.62 8.27 20.75
N SER A 738 -5.52 8.89 20.35
CA SER A 738 -4.20 8.28 20.25
C SER A 738 -3.21 8.95 21.20
N VAL A 739 -2.37 8.14 21.87
CA VAL A 739 -1.33 8.59 22.81
C VAL A 739 -0.15 9.29 22.12
N SER A 740 -0.17 9.38 20.79
CA SER A 740 0.82 10.11 20.00
C SER A 740 0.19 10.81 18.80
N ALA A 741 0.67 12.01 18.52
CA ALA A 741 0.39 12.76 17.31
C ALA A 741 1.68 13.01 16.52
N GLU A 742 2.33 14.16 16.67
CA GLU A 742 3.42 14.60 15.81
C GLU A 742 4.79 14.01 16.21
N HIS A 743 4.97 13.72 17.50
CA HIS A 743 6.28 13.43 18.07
C HIS A 743 6.54 11.92 18.28
N GLY A 744 5.65 11.07 17.79
CA GLY A 744 5.74 9.62 17.90
C GLY A 744 5.68 9.11 19.36
N ILE A 745 5.98 7.81 19.53
CA ILE A 745 5.98 7.14 20.84
C ILE A 745 7.27 7.41 21.64
N GLY A 746 8.43 7.47 20.96
CA GLY A 746 9.73 7.55 21.63
C GLY A 746 9.99 6.37 22.57
N PHE A 747 10.86 6.55 23.58
CA PHE A 747 11.03 5.57 24.68
C PHE A 747 9.94 5.75 25.74
N LYS A 748 9.68 7.02 26.13
CA LYS A 748 8.80 7.41 27.24
C LYS A 748 7.36 6.87 27.12
N LYS A 749 6.76 6.87 25.93
CA LYS A 749 5.36 6.46 25.75
C LYS A 749 5.16 4.97 25.42
N THR A 750 6.24 4.19 25.32
CA THR A 750 6.15 2.77 24.91
C THR A 750 5.26 1.95 25.84
N LYS A 751 5.32 2.22 27.16
CA LYS A 751 4.48 1.57 28.17
C LYS A 751 2.98 1.86 28.00
N PHE A 752 2.61 2.93 27.28
CA PHE A 752 1.23 3.41 27.14
C PHE A 752 0.59 3.10 25.78
N ILE A 753 1.31 2.45 24.86
CA ILE A 753 0.81 2.17 23.50
C ILE A 753 -0.47 1.30 23.50
N HIS A 754 -0.68 0.51 24.56
CA HIS A 754 -1.87 -0.32 24.76
C HIS A 754 -3.16 0.48 24.94
N TYR A 755 -3.08 1.78 25.25
CA TYR A 755 -4.23 2.67 25.28
C TYR A 755 -4.72 3.08 23.88
N SER A 756 -3.89 2.94 22.84
CA SER A 756 -4.25 3.32 21.46
C SER A 756 -4.34 2.15 20.49
N LYS A 757 -3.71 1.02 20.80
CA LYS A 757 -3.67 -0.15 19.92
C LYS A 757 -4.26 -1.37 20.59
N SER A 758 -5.08 -2.09 19.83
CA SER A 758 -5.60 -3.39 20.24
C SER A 758 -4.46 -4.39 20.49
N HIS A 759 -4.72 -5.37 21.36
CA HIS A 759 -3.72 -6.39 21.70
C HIS A 759 -3.25 -7.18 20.46
N SER A 760 -4.17 -7.49 19.54
CA SER A 760 -3.87 -8.17 18.28
C SER A 760 -3.00 -7.31 17.36
N SER A 761 -3.28 -6.01 17.24
CA SER A 761 -2.41 -5.08 16.52
C SER A 761 -1.00 -5.03 17.12
N LEU A 762 -0.87 -4.93 18.44
CA LEU A 762 0.44 -4.91 19.10
C LEU A 762 1.21 -6.22 18.90
N ASN A 763 0.53 -7.36 18.95
CA ASN A 763 1.16 -8.65 18.67
C ASN A 763 1.64 -8.74 17.22
N LEU A 764 0.81 -8.32 16.26
CA LEU A 764 1.21 -8.25 14.86
C LEU A 764 2.43 -7.33 14.64
N MET A 765 2.49 -6.16 15.31
CA MET A 765 3.68 -5.30 15.26
C MET A 765 4.93 -6.01 15.78
N LYS A 766 4.81 -6.75 16.89
CA LYS A 766 5.93 -7.53 17.47
C LYS A 766 6.38 -8.62 16.51
N ASP A 767 5.46 -9.31 15.84
CA ASP A 767 5.82 -10.39 14.93
C ASP A 767 6.47 -9.86 13.65
N ILE A 768 5.98 -8.74 13.10
CA ILE A 768 6.67 -8.03 12.02
C ILE A 768 8.09 -7.64 12.45
N LYS A 769 8.24 -7.10 13.66
CA LYS A 769 9.55 -6.72 14.21
C LYS A 769 10.50 -7.92 14.32
N LYS A 770 10.02 -9.09 14.75
CA LYS A 770 10.83 -10.32 14.82
C LYS A 770 11.30 -10.79 13.43
N ILE A 771 10.48 -10.66 12.39
CA ILE A 771 10.87 -11.04 11.03
C ILE A 771 11.88 -10.03 10.46
N MET A 772 11.63 -8.73 10.65
CA MET A 772 12.46 -7.67 10.08
C MET A 772 13.80 -7.47 10.82
N ASP A 773 13.84 -7.78 12.11
CA ASP A 773 15.01 -7.60 12.96
C ASP A 773 15.05 -8.68 14.07
N PRO A 774 15.33 -9.94 13.70
CA PRO A 774 15.29 -11.08 14.62
C PRO A 774 16.29 -10.98 15.77
N ASN A 775 17.38 -10.25 15.56
CA ASN A 775 18.43 -10.03 16.55
C ASN A 775 18.22 -8.76 17.38
N GLY A 776 17.15 -7.98 17.11
CA GLY A 776 16.82 -6.77 17.85
C GLY A 776 17.86 -5.65 17.73
N ILE A 777 18.59 -5.59 16.61
CA ILE A 777 19.69 -4.63 16.38
C ILE A 777 19.15 -3.21 16.19
N LEU A 778 17.96 -3.06 15.60
CA LEU A 778 17.34 -1.78 15.31
C LEU A 778 16.50 -1.31 16.51
N ASN A 779 17.02 -0.34 17.28
CA ASN A 779 16.38 0.24 18.47
C ASN A 779 16.05 -0.77 19.59
N PRO A 780 17.05 -1.48 20.17
CA PRO A 780 16.84 -2.57 21.13
C PRO A 780 16.06 -2.19 22.39
N TYR A 781 16.14 -0.93 22.85
CA TYR A 781 15.56 -0.45 24.11
C TYR A 781 14.11 0.06 23.99
N LYS A 782 13.51 0.08 22.79
CA LYS A 782 12.08 0.41 22.59
C LYS A 782 11.17 -0.81 22.69
N LYS A 783 11.54 -1.80 23.52
CA LYS A 783 10.72 -2.98 23.79
C LYS A 783 9.63 -2.64 24.81
N SER A 784 8.42 -3.16 24.62
CA SER A 784 7.27 -2.93 25.50
C SER A 784 7.43 -3.46 26.93
N ASN A 785 8.55 -4.13 27.26
CA ASN A 785 8.83 -4.74 28.57
C ASN A 785 9.98 -4.05 29.34
N ALA A 786 10.37 -2.82 28.95
CA ALA A 786 11.48 -2.09 29.58
C ALA A 786 11.33 -1.81 31.09
N SER A 787 10.19 -2.14 31.72
CA SER A 787 9.97 -1.97 33.16
C SER A 787 10.79 -2.92 34.04
N GLN A 788 11.24 -4.07 33.52
CA GLN A 788 11.99 -5.06 34.29
C GLN A 788 13.50 -4.76 34.29
N GLU A 789 14.05 -4.36 33.15
CA GLU A 789 15.45 -3.92 33.02
C GLU A 789 15.71 -2.58 33.75
N TYR A 790 14.69 -1.73 33.93
CA TYR A 790 14.82 -0.46 34.66
C TYR A 790 15.06 -0.66 36.16
N ARG A 791 14.48 -1.70 36.78
CA ARG A 791 14.73 -1.99 38.20
C ARG A 791 16.18 -2.39 38.45
N GLU A 792 16.74 -3.20 37.55
CA GLU A 792 18.12 -3.66 37.63
C GLU A 792 19.13 -2.52 37.39
N CYS A 793 18.83 -1.59 36.48
CA CYS A 793 19.67 -0.40 36.29
C CYS A 793 19.54 0.65 37.41
N SER A 794 18.35 0.87 37.97
CA SER A 794 18.17 1.84 39.08
C SER A 794 18.86 1.37 40.37
N GLU A 795 18.83 0.06 40.68
CA GLU A 795 19.54 -0.52 41.82
C GLU A 795 21.07 -0.39 41.71
N MET A 796 21.62 -0.31 40.49
CA MET A 796 23.05 -0.07 40.29
C MET A 796 23.46 1.39 40.56
N PHE A 797 22.60 2.36 40.28
CA PHE A 797 22.91 3.78 40.49
C PHE A 797 22.76 4.23 41.95
N GLU A 798 21.84 3.64 42.70
CA GLU A 798 21.65 3.94 44.13
C GLU A 798 22.82 3.46 45.01
N ASN A 799 23.64 2.52 44.52
CA ASN A 799 24.78 1.95 45.25
C ASN A 799 26.11 2.71 45.04
N CYS A 800 26.12 3.81 44.29
CA CYS A 800 27.35 4.57 44.04
C CYS A 800 27.56 5.65 45.10
N SER A 801 28.43 5.37 46.09
CA SER A 801 28.68 6.23 47.25
C SER A 801 29.22 7.63 46.91
N ALA A 802 28.81 8.63 47.71
CA ALA A 802 29.10 10.07 47.56
C ALA A 802 30.58 10.51 47.48
N ASN A 803 31.56 9.60 47.71
CA ASN A 803 32.99 9.92 47.67
C ASN A 803 33.59 10.06 46.25
N THR A 804 32.82 9.78 45.20
CA THR A 804 33.30 9.93 43.81
C THR A 804 33.07 11.34 43.26
N CYS A 805 32.14 12.11 43.81
CA CYS A 805 31.80 13.46 43.32
C CYS A 805 32.85 14.53 43.69
N GLU A 806 33.59 14.39 44.78
CA GLU A 806 34.61 15.38 45.16
C GLU A 806 35.87 15.35 44.28
N LYS A 807 36.17 14.21 43.62
CA LYS A 807 37.34 14.11 42.73
C LYS A 807 37.12 14.69 41.33
N LEU A 808 35.87 14.93 40.94
CA LEU A 808 35.52 15.49 39.62
C LEU A 808 35.47 17.03 39.61
N LEU A 809 35.32 17.66 40.77
CA LEU A 809 35.31 19.13 40.88
C LEU A 809 36.70 19.77 40.77
N VAL A 810 37.79 19.01 40.88
CA VAL A 810 39.16 19.53 40.74
C VAL A 810 39.59 19.69 39.27
N PHE A 811 38.91 19.05 38.32
CA PHE A 811 39.33 19.06 36.91
C PHE A 811 38.68 20.16 36.05
N VAL A 812 37.75 20.95 36.61
CA VAL A 812 36.99 21.97 35.86
C VAL A 812 37.51 23.39 36.09
N GLN A 813 38.48 23.60 37.00
CA GLN A 813 39.06 24.93 37.24
C GLN A 813 40.28 25.28 36.37
N ASP A 814 40.89 24.33 35.65
CA ASP A 814 42.13 24.56 34.89
C ASP A 814 41.94 24.83 33.37
N ILE A 815 40.71 25.03 32.89
CA ILE A 815 40.43 25.28 31.45
C ILE A 815 39.66 26.59 31.23
N SER A 816 39.97 27.65 32.00
CA SER A 816 39.34 28.96 31.81
C SER A 816 40.27 30.10 31.37
N GLU A 817 41.53 29.85 31.00
CA GLU A 817 42.45 30.95 30.61
C GLU A 817 42.91 30.99 29.14
N GLU A 818 42.72 29.96 28.32
CA GLU A 818 43.20 29.98 26.92
C GLU A 818 42.15 29.50 25.91
N SER A 819 41.17 30.36 25.56
CA SER A 819 40.49 30.35 24.25
C SER A 819 39.34 31.38 24.19
N ARG A 820 39.69 32.67 24.11
CA ARG A 820 38.74 33.67 23.61
C ARG A 820 38.67 33.59 22.08
N VAL A 821 37.71 32.82 21.56
CA VAL A 821 37.26 32.96 20.16
C VAL A 821 35.91 33.66 20.19
N THR A 822 35.91 34.92 19.76
CA THR A 822 34.74 35.78 19.60
C THR A 822 33.82 35.26 18.49
N HIS A 823 32.59 34.88 18.83
CA HIS A 823 31.53 34.54 17.87
C HIS A 823 30.59 35.75 17.67
N PRO A 824 30.16 36.09 16.44
CA PRO A 824 29.36 37.28 16.16
C PRO A 824 27.87 37.00 16.40
N TYR A 825 27.42 37.09 17.64
CA TYR A 825 25.98 37.17 18.00
C TYR A 825 25.75 38.09 19.21
N SER A 826 26.56 39.14 19.36
CA SER A 826 26.45 40.12 20.46
C SER A 826 25.42 41.23 20.22
N GLU A 827 24.58 41.15 19.19
CA GLU A 827 23.58 42.19 18.89
C GLU A 827 22.17 41.92 19.46
N TYR A 828 21.92 40.79 20.14
CA TYR A 828 20.57 40.46 20.63
C TYR A 828 20.43 40.33 22.15
N GLY A 829 21.42 40.76 22.95
CA GLY A 829 21.20 41.09 24.37
C GLY A 829 20.61 39.98 25.25
N LEU A 830 20.81 38.70 24.92
CA LEU A 830 20.37 37.57 25.75
C LEU A 830 21.61 36.85 26.30
N THR A 831 21.74 36.85 27.63
CA THR A 831 22.80 36.19 28.39
C THR A 831 22.53 34.69 28.58
N PRO A 832 23.58 33.86 28.77
CA PRO A 832 23.54 32.40 28.64
C PRO A 832 22.54 31.67 29.52
#